data_AF-A0A1I2R6E0-F1
#
_entry.id   AF-A0A1I2R6E0-F1
#
_cell.length_a   1.000
_cell.length_b   1.000
_cell.length_c   1.000
_cell.angle_alpha   90.00
_cell.angle_beta   90.00
_cell.angle_gamma   90.00
#
_symmetry.space_group_name_H-M   'P 1'
#
loop_
_entity.id
_entity.type
_entity.pdbx_description
1 polymer ?
#
loop_
_entity_poly.entity_id
_entity_poly.type
_entity_poly.pdbx_seq_one_letter_code
_entity_poly.pdbx_strand_id
1 'polypeptide(L)'
;MAAVTGYPYPDPPDEEKWSVCIHCGMCLDACPTYQVEKLEHQSPRGRVHLIKAAGEGRIALDEGLYDPVFQCLDCRACETACPSGVQVGSLIEAARGQLYQAMPPRGWKGMVGRLFLRHIFPHPKRLHFLGKLLRFYQRSGLQAAARKLGLLSLLPGHLRGMEAALPEIPESPSRKRLPKVSPARGERKYRVALLTGCVMDVVYGGVNEATVRVLTRNGCEVVIPEGQRCCGALQVHAGDRETAKKLARQNIDAFLEAGVDRVIVNAAGCGSAMQEYGELLAGDPEYREKAARFAAMVQDVSAFLDEIGYEPPSGRVEGTVTYHEACHLAHGQRVRQQPRKLLKSVPGLTLVEMPDAARCCGSAGVYNLTHPDMAGRLLEKKVDDIPEGVDYVAMGNPGCMLQIAMGIRKRGGRERVVHTVELLDEAYRREEAPEEEAAAVAEAPAGAVSEVRDEGLIEELIRLLGKDAVLFKKEDLLAYECDAYTLEKALPRAVVFPRNTEETAAVVRLLNRRKIPFIPRGAGTGLSGGATPRGGEVIISLARMNRLLSVDLPNRRAVIQPGYINLHLTQAVADQGYYYAPDPSSQQACTIGGNVGENAGGAHCLKYGVTTNHVLGLKVVLPDGEVTELGGLPDTPGYDLVGLFVGSEGTMGIVTEITVRLMKQPEGVRTVLALFDRVEDASEAVSDIIAAGILPAALEMMDALAIEAVEKGTFPVGYPEGVEAVLLVDVDGVEAGLEEQIRRIVEVCRKHRVREVRPAASEEERARWWANRKTAFGAVGTLSPDYLVQDGVIPRSRLPEVLARIAEIGKEKGVRIANVFHAGDGNLHPLILFDSRVPGETERAVQAGSAILKVCVDAGGSITGEHGVGLEKREEMKYLWTEEELEVQHAVREVFNPEDLCNPGKMLPRPARCAEVKRHSKDSASQQK
;
A
#
# COMPACT_ATOMS: atom_id res chain seq x y z
N MET A 1 19.72 0.88 30.85
CA MET A 1 18.77 -0.13 31.38
C MET A 1 18.34 -1.01 30.21
N ALA A 2 17.97 -2.27 30.41
CA ALA A 2 17.30 -3.01 29.34
C ALA A 2 15.93 -2.37 29.08
N ALA A 3 15.56 -2.16 27.81
CA ALA A 3 14.25 -1.63 27.47
C ALA A 3 13.17 -2.62 27.94
N VAL A 4 12.15 -2.11 28.63
CA VAL A 4 11.00 -2.93 29.02
C VAL A 4 10.06 -3.00 27.83
N THR A 5 10.30 -3.97 26.95
CA THR A 5 9.41 -4.26 25.83
C THR A 5 8.03 -4.62 26.38
N GLY A 6 6.97 -3.93 25.93
CA GLY A 6 5.59 -4.25 26.31
C GLY A 6 5.10 -5.62 25.82
N TYR A 7 5.93 -6.32 25.04
CA TYR A 7 5.83 -7.74 24.68
C TYR A 7 6.51 -8.62 25.75
N PRO A 8 5.74 -9.43 26.54
CA PRO A 8 6.27 -10.19 27.66
C PRO A 8 6.61 -11.65 27.33
N TYR A 9 6.41 -12.10 26.09
CA TYR A 9 6.64 -13.50 25.67
C TYR A 9 7.88 -13.63 24.76
N PRO A 10 8.45 -14.84 24.60
CA PRO A 10 9.50 -15.10 23.61
C PRO A 10 9.05 -14.78 22.18
N ASP A 11 10.01 -14.47 21.32
CA ASP A 11 9.81 -13.89 19.98
C ASP A 11 8.98 -12.58 20.03
N PRO A 12 9.46 -11.50 20.69
CA PRO A 12 8.89 -10.17 20.46
C PRO A 12 9.10 -9.79 18.98
N PRO A 13 8.23 -8.94 18.39
CA PRO A 13 8.56 -8.25 17.15
C PRO A 13 9.84 -7.42 17.33
N ASP A 14 10.49 -7.11 16.22
CA ASP A 14 11.81 -6.50 16.18
C ASP A 14 11.73 -4.97 16.09
N GLU A 15 12.37 -4.26 17.01
CA GLU A 15 12.33 -2.80 17.09
C GLU A 15 12.97 -2.14 15.86
N GLU A 16 14.06 -2.69 15.33
CA GLU A 16 14.73 -2.17 14.13
C GLU A 16 13.85 -2.28 12.89
N LYS A 17 12.91 -3.25 12.87
CA LYS A 17 11.97 -3.44 11.76
C LYS A 17 10.76 -2.51 11.80
N TRP A 18 10.33 -2.03 12.98
CA TRP A 18 9.23 -1.05 13.08
C TRP A 18 9.73 0.40 13.16
N SER A 19 10.94 0.65 13.65
CA SER A 19 11.45 2.01 13.86
C SER A 19 11.62 2.79 12.55
N VAL A 20 11.88 2.12 11.42
CA VAL A 20 12.01 2.73 10.09
C VAL A 20 10.66 3.14 9.45
N CYS A 21 9.53 2.96 10.14
CA CYS A 21 8.19 3.26 9.62
C CYS A 21 7.75 4.72 9.87
N ILE A 22 8.18 5.62 8.99
CA ILE A 22 7.87 7.07 8.99
C ILE A 22 6.43 7.45 8.56
N HIS A 23 5.45 6.55 8.63
CA HIS A 23 4.03 6.85 8.40
C HIS A 23 3.58 7.42 7.02
N CYS A 24 4.43 7.60 6.00
CA CYS A 24 4.09 8.30 4.74
C CYS A 24 2.85 7.81 3.96
N GLY A 25 2.40 6.56 4.14
CA GLY A 25 1.17 6.06 3.53
C GLY A 25 1.29 5.47 2.12
N MET A 26 2.49 5.36 1.53
CA MET A 26 2.66 4.65 0.24
C MET A 26 2.15 3.19 0.28
N CYS A 27 2.18 2.57 1.46
CA CYS A 27 1.66 1.22 1.69
C CYS A 27 0.12 1.09 1.66
N LEU A 28 -0.63 2.20 1.60
CA LEU A 28 -2.10 2.20 1.78
C LEU A 28 -2.82 1.44 0.67
N ASP A 29 -2.63 1.82 -0.59
CA ASP A 29 -3.38 1.17 -1.67
C ASP A 29 -2.84 -0.25 -1.98
N ALA A 30 -1.57 -0.52 -1.70
CA ALA A 30 -1.01 -1.88 -1.74
C ALA A 30 -1.61 -2.85 -0.69
N CYS A 31 -2.52 -2.40 0.19
CA CYS A 31 -3.10 -3.22 1.26
C CYS A 31 -4.57 -3.61 0.96
N PRO A 32 -4.87 -4.89 0.65
CA PRO A 32 -6.22 -5.28 0.24
C PRO A 32 -7.30 -5.08 1.31
N THR A 33 -6.97 -5.21 2.61
CA THR A 33 -7.92 -4.91 3.70
C THR A 33 -8.25 -3.43 3.78
N TYR A 34 -7.24 -2.56 3.63
CA TYR A 34 -7.46 -1.11 3.57
C TYR A 34 -8.24 -0.72 2.31
N GLN A 35 -7.99 -1.34 1.16
CA GLN A 35 -8.79 -1.13 -0.05
C GLN A 35 -10.24 -1.62 0.05
N VAL A 36 -10.58 -2.47 1.03
CA VAL A 36 -11.97 -2.89 1.31
C VAL A 36 -12.62 -1.98 2.35
N GLU A 37 -11.97 -1.75 3.50
CA GLU A 37 -12.60 -1.06 4.63
C GLU A 37 -12.35 0.47 4.65
N LYS A 38 -11.19 0.91 4.13
CA LYS A 38 -10.58 2.25 4.28
C LYS A 38 -10.36 2.67 5.74
N LEU A 39 -10.18 1.69 6.63
CA LEU A 39 -9.84 1.83 8.05
C LEU A 39 -8.33 1.89 8.25
N GLU A 40 -7.81 3.01 8.75
CA GLU A 40 -6.36 3.23 8.87
C GLU A 40 -5.69 2.27 9.86
N HIS A 41 -6.36 1.81 10.94
CA HIS A 41 -5.80 0.76 11.81
C HIS A 41 -5.67 -0.60 11.09
N GLN A 42 -6.46 -0.84 10.04
CA GLN A 42 -6.32 -2.00 9.14
C GLN A 42 -5.46 -1.70 7.89
N SER A 43 -4.68 -0.61 7.91
CA SER A 43 -3.60 -0.36 6.96
C SER A 43 -2.29 -1.00 7.44
N PRO A 44 -1.23 -1.04 6.61
CA PRO A 44 0.08 -1.51 7.04
C PRO A 44 0.75 -0.54 8.02
N ARG A 45 0.74 0.77 7.75
CA ARG A 45 1.32 1.78 8.66
C ARG A 45 0.56 1.82 10.00
N GLY A 46 -0.76 1.68 9.99
CA GLY A 46 -1.57 1.63 11.21
C GLY A 46 -1.24 0.40 12.08
N ARG A 47 -1.15 -0.79 11.47
CA ARG A 47 -0.71 -2.01 12.17
C ARG A 47 0.71 -1.88 12.74
N VAL A 48 1.64 -1.33 11.98
CA VAL A 48 3.02 -1.10 12.45
C VAL A 48 3.06 -0.08 13.58
N HIS A 49 2.23 0.97 13.54
CA HIS A 49 2.11 1.90 14.67
C HIS A 49 1.54 1.25 15.93
N LEU A 50 0.53 0.38 15.81
CA LEU A 50 -0.01 -0.36 16.94
C LEU A 50 1.02 -1.36 17.51
N ILE A 51 1.87 -1.95 16.65
CA ILE A 51 3.00 -2.79 17.07
C ILE A 51 4.07 -1.96 17.79
N LYS A 52 4.48 -0.79 17.25
CA LYS A 52 5.37 0.19 17.91
C LYS A 52 4.78 0.60 19.28
N ALA A 53 3.49 0.96 19.33
CA ALA A 53 2.79 1.36 20.55
C ALA A 53 2.72 0.26 21.61
N ALA A 54 2.54 -1.00 21.21
CA ALA A 54 2.57 -2.14 22.13
C ALA A 54 3.99 -2.46 22.61
N GLY A 55 4.99 -2.37 21.73
CA GLY A 55 6.41 -2.51 22.09
C GLY A 55 6.86 -1.44 23.10
N GLU A 56 6.42 -0.20 22.92
CA GLU A 56 6.63 0.95 23.81
C GLU A 56 5.75 0.94 25.08
N GLY A 57 4.85 -0.04 25.25
CA GLY A 57 3.95 -0.14 26.41
C GLY A 57 2.83 0.92 26.47
N ARG A 58 2.57 1.65 25.37
CA ARG A 58 1.48 2.63 25.26
C ARG A 58 0.09 1.98 25.16
N ILE A 59 0.01 0.74 24.69
CA ILE A 59 -1.22 -0.07 24.63
C ILE A 59 -0.95 -1.50 25.13
N ALA A 60 -2.01 -2.20 25.56
CA ALA A 60 -1.93 -3.57 26.04
C ALA A 60 -2.10 -4.61 24.90
N LEU A 61 -1.77 -5.87 25.20
CA LEU A 61 -2.03 -7.01 24.31
C LEU A 61 -3.49 -7.49 24.48
N ASP A 62 -4.43 -6.69 23.99
CA ASP A 62 -5.88 -6.92 24.07
C ASP A 62 -6.57 -6.94 22.68
N GLU A 63 -7.91 -6.98 22.65
CA GLU A 63 -8.73 -7.01 21.43
C GLU A 63 -8.39 -5.86 20.44
N GLY A 64 -8.00 -4.69 20.95
CA GLY A 64 -7.67 -3.51 20.14
C GLY A 64 -6.36 -3.63 19.36
N LEU A 65 -5.44 -4.50 19.80
CA LEU A 65 -4.29 -4.94 19.00
C LEU A 65 -4.59 -6.24 18.24
N TYR A 66 -5.41 -7.12 18.82
CA TYR A 66 -5.74 -8.43 18.26
C TYR A 66 -6.42 -8.33 16.89
N ASP A 67 -7.52 -7.59 16.76
CA ASP A 67 -8.25 -7.50 15.49
C ASP A 67 -7.37 -6.91 14.37
N PRO A 68 -6.73 -5.72 14.50
CA PRO A 68 -5.86 -5.19 13.45
C PRO A 68 -4.78 -6.17 12.98
N VAL A 69 -4.12 -6.89 13.90
CA VAL A 69 -3.06 -7.86 13.58
C VAL A 69 -3.62 -9.15 12.95
N PHE A 70 -4.73 -9.70 13.45
CA PHE A 70 -5.32 -10.92 12.89
C PHE A 70 -6.11 -10.69 11.60
N GLN A 71 -6.67 -9.50 11.38
CA GLN A 71 -7.24 -9.05 10.11
C GLN A 71 -6.19 -8.97 8.97
N CYS A 72 -4.90 -8.91 9.29
CA CYS A 72 -3.86 -8.82 8.26
C CYS A 72 -3.80 -10.08 7.39
N LEU A 73 -3.86 -9.93 6.06
CA LEU A 73 -3.73 -11.05 5.11
C LEU A 73 -2.31 -11.61 4.99
N ASP A 74 -1.33 -11.02 5.67
CA ASP A 74 0.09 -11.41 5.59
C ASP A 74 0.66 -11.38 4.16
N CYS A 75 0.04 -10.61 3.27
CA CYS A 75 0.24 -10.74 1.82
C CYS A 75 1.47 -10.00 1.27
N ARG A 76 2.21 -9.27 2.13
CA ARG A 76 3.51 -8.61 1.88
C ARG A 76 3.60 -7.60 0.72
N ALA A 77 2.50 -7.36 0.01
CA ALA A 77 2.38 -6.29 -0.99
C ALA A 77 2.78 -4.90 -0.45
N CYS A 78 2.51 -4.64 0.82
CA CYS A 78 2.90 -3.43 1.52
C CYS A 78 4.42 -3.29 1.77
N GLU A 79 5.17 -4.39 1.81
CA GLU A 79 6.64 -4.38 1.91
C GLU A 79 7.25 -3.95 0.57
N THR A 80 6.72 -4.47 -0.55
CA THR A 80 7.12 -4.06 -1.91
C THR A 80 6.78 -2.59 -2.20
N ALA A 81 5.71 -2.06 -1.60
CA ALA A 81 5.33 -0.65 -1.70
C ALA A 81 5.97 0.25 -0.63
N CYS A 82 6.85 -0.29 0.24
CA CYS A 82 7.49 0.50 1.28
C CYS A 82 8.81 1.10 0.78
N PRO A 83 8.98 2.43 0.77
CA PRO A 83 10.25 3.07 0.41
C PRO A 83 11.35 2.85 1.46
N SER A 84 10.94 2.69 2.73
CA SER A 84 11.79 2.52 3.91
C SER A 84 12.11 1.04 4.23
N GLY A 85 11.65 0.09 3.41
CA GLY A 85 11.91 -1.34 3.60
C GLY A 85 11.24 -2.02 4.80
N VAL A 86 10.17 -1.44 5.38
CA VAL A 86 9.47 -1.99 6.57
C VAL A 86 8.99 -3.42 6.32
N GLN A 87 9.46 -4.36 7.15
CA GLN A 87 9.16 -5.80 7.07
C GLN A 87 7.84 -6.13 7.80
N VAL A 88 6.72 -5.65 7.26
CA VAL A 88 5.39 -5.76 7.87
C VAL A 88 4.98 -7.22 8.17
N GLY A 89 5.35 -8.18 7.32
CA GLY A 89 5.03 -9.61 7.52
C GLY A 89 5.71 -10.17 8.77
N SER A 90 7.03 -10.00 8.89
CA SER A 90 7.81 -10.35 10.08
C SER A 90 7.19 -9.78 11.38
N LEU A 91 6.87 -8.48 11.37
CA LEU A 91 6.24 -7.79 12.49
C LEU A 91 4.87 -8.39 12.85
N ILE A 92 4.04 -8.70 11.86
CA ILE A 92 2.72 -9.33 12.05
C ILE A 92 2.84 -10.75 12.57
N GLU A 93 3.74 -11.57 12.03
CA GLU A 93 3.95 -12.95 12.46
C GLU A 93 4.52 -13.06 13.88
N ALA A 94 5.33 -12.10 14.32
CA ALA A 94 5.79 -11.99 15.70
C ALA A 94 4.67 -11.47 16.62
N ALA A 95 3.93 -10.43 16.23
CA ALA A 95 2.83 -9.88 17.01
C ALA A 95 1.70 -10.90 17.21
N ARG A 96 1.42 -11.73 16.19
CA ARG A 96 0.53 -12.90 16.28
C ARG A 96 1.00 -13.91 17.33
N GLY A 97 2.31 -14.14 17.44
CA GLY A 97 2.88 -15.03 18.47
C GLY A 97 2.72 -14.50 19.89
N GLN A 98 2.83 -13.18 20.08
CA GLN A 98 2.59 -12.51 21.36
C GLN A 98 1.10 -12.56 21.73
N LEU A 99 0.22 -12.16 20.81
CA LEU A 99 -1.24 -12.17 20.98
C LEU A 99 -1.79 -13.57 21.19
N TYR A 100 -1.26 -14.61 20.53
CA TYR A 100 -1.68 -16.00 20.76
C TYR A 100 -1.35 -16.51 22.17
N GLN A 101 -0.34 -15.94 22.82
CA GLN A 101 0.03 -16.27 24.20
C GLN A 101 -0.76 -15.45 25.23
N ALA A 102 -1.03 -14.16 24.95
CA ALA A 102 -1.91 -13.32 25.75
C ALA A 102 -3.39 -13.77 25.70
N MET A 103 -3.87 -14.05 24.49
CA MET A 103 -5.28 -14.29 24.15
C MET A 103 -5.45 -15.64 23.41
N PRO A 104 -5.09 -16.78 24.02
CA PRO A 104 -5.13 -18.09 23.36
C PRO A 104 -6.56 -18.49 22.94
N PRO A 105 -6.80 -18.93 21.68
CA PRO A 105 -8.14 -19.14 21.13
C PRO A 105 -9.09 -19.98 21.98
N ARG A 106 -10.14 -19.33 22.51
CA ARG A 106 -11.18 -19.92 23.39
C ARG A 106 -12.41 -20.41 22.59
N GLY A 107 -13.32 -21.09 23.28
CA GLY A 107 -14.58 -21.59 22.71
C GLY A 107 -14.42 -22.68 21.64
N TRP A 108 -15.53 -23.01 20.96
CA TRP A 108 -15.59 -24.08 19.96
C TRP A 108 -14.67 -23.83 18.76
N LYS A 109 -14.69 -22.62 18.19
CA LYS A 109 -13.79 -22.24 17.08
C LYS A 109 -12.32 -22.45 17.45
N GLY A 110 -11.89 -22.01 18.64
CA GLY A 110 -10.53 -22.19 19.14
C GLY A 110 -10.15 -23.64 19.49
N MET A 111 -11.11 -24.50 19.80
CA MET A 111 -10.91 -25.94 19.96
C MET A 111 -10.69 -26.63 18.62
N VAL A 112 -11.57 -26.38 17.63
CA VAL A 112 -11.46 -26.93 16.27
C VAL A 112 -10.18 -26.46 15.59
N GLY A 113 -9.84 -25.18 15.69
CA GLY A 113 -8.59 -24.62 15.16
C GLY A 113 -7.36 -25.34 15.70
N ARG A 114 -7.26 -25.53 17.03
CA ARG A 114 -6.16 -26.28 17.65
C ARG A 114 -6.12 -27.75 17.25
N LEU A 115 -7.27 -28.42 17.12
CA LEU A 115 -7.34 -29.79 16.61
C LEU A 115 -6.73 -29.89 15.21
N PHE A 116 -7.12 -29.02 14.28
CA PHE A 116 -6.58 -29.05 12.92
C PHE A 116 -5.09 -28.66 12.86
N LEU A 117 -4.72 -27.53 13.48
CA LEU A 117 -3.36 -26.96 13.43
C LEU A 117 -2.31 -27.80 14.17
N ARG A 118 -2.65 -28.43 15.30
CA ARG A 118 -1.70 -29.23 16.11
C ARG A 118 -1.83 -30.73 15.91
N HIS A 119 -2.97 -31.24 15.44
CA HIS A 119 -3.23 -32.69 15.42
C HIS A 119 -3.66 -33.28 14.08
N ILE A 120 -4.09 -32.49 13.08
CA ILE A 120 -4.41 -32.98 11.73
C ILE A 120 -3.31 -32.60 10.72
N PHE A 121 -3.12 -31.31 10.42
CA PHE A 121 -2.15 -30.87 9.40
C PHE A 121 -0.69 -31.29 9.66
N PRO A 122 -0.16 -31.31 10.90
CA PRO A 122 1.19 -31.80 11.20
C PRO A 122 1.42 -33.29 10.96
N HIS A 123 0.35 -34.09 10.79
CA HIS A 123 0.41 -35.54 10.82
C HIS A 123 -0.12 -36.17 9.51
N PRO A 124 0.74 -36.42 8.51
CA PRO A 124 0.34 -36.95 7.21
C PRO A 124 -0.58 -38.18 7.30
N LYS A 125 -0.29 -39.15 8.19
CA LYS A 125 -1.13 -40.34 8.39
C LYS A 125 -2.60 -40.02 8.76
N ARG A 126 -2.85 -38.93 9.49
CA ARG A 126 -4.21 -38.48 9.87
C ARG A 126 -4.87 -37.68 8.74
N LEU A 127 -4.13 -36.81 8.07
CA LEU A 127 -4.61 -36.05 6.91
C LEU A 127 -4.97 -36.97 5.73
N HIS A 128 -4.18 -38.04 5.51
CA HIS A 128 -4.45 -39.11 4.54
C HIS A 128 -5.73 -39.90 4.88
N PHE A 129 -6.06 -40.05 6.16
CA PHE A 129 -7.33 -40.67 6.59
C PHE A 129 -8.52 -39.74 6.35
N LEU A 130 -8.38 -38.44 6.66
CA LEU A 130 -9.40 -37.44 6.36
C LEU A 130 -9.69 -37.35 4.84
N GLY A 131 -8.66 -37.41 3.99
CA GLY A 131 -8.81 -37.48 2.54
C GLY A 131 -9.64 -38.70 2.08
N LYS A 132 -9.44 -39.88 2.69
CA LYS A 132 -10.28 -41.06 2.41
C LYS A 132 -11.75 -40.84 2.79
N LEU A 133 -12.03 -40.16 3.91
CA LEU A 133 -13.40 -39.84 4.32
C LEU A 133 -14.07 -38.85 3.36
N LEU A 134 -13.35 -37.83 2.90
CA LEU A 134 -13.83 -36.88 1.90
C LEU A 134 -14.11 -37.56 0.54
N ARG A 135 -13.20 -38.41 0.07
CA ARG A 135 -13.39 -39.23 -1.14
C ARG A 135 -14.60 -40.17 -1.02
N PHE A 136 -14.80 -40.79 0.16
CA PHE A 136 -15.99 -41.60 0.43
C PHE A 136 -17.27 -40.76 0.39
N TYR A 137 -17.30 -39.58 1.03
CA TYR A 137 -18.45 -38.66 0.99
C TYR A 137 -18.81 -38.23 -0.45
N GLN A 138 -17.82 -37.94 -1.30
CA GLN A 138 -18.02 -37.66 -2.73
C GLN A 138 -18.58 -38.89 -3.48
N ARG A 139 -17.90 -40.05 -3.46
CA ARG A 139 -18.27 -41.22 -4.30
C ARG A 139 -19.41 -42.11 -3.75
N SER A 140 -19.82 -41.96 -2.49
CA SER A 140 -20.96 -42.72 -1.92
C SER A 140 -22.34 -42.15 -2.29
N GLY A 141 -22.40 -41.04 -3.02
CA GLY A 141 -23.64 -40.30 -3.28
C GLY A 141 -24.13 -39.47 -2.09
N LEU A 142 -23.50 -39.57 -0.91
CA LEU A 142 -23.83 -38.72 0.25
C LEU A 142 -23.68 -37.23 -0.06
N GLN A 143 -22.69 -36.83 -0.86
CA GLN A 143 -22.55 -35.46 -1.35
C GLN A 143 -23.75 -35.03 -2.22
N ALA A 144 -24.15 -35.86 -3.19
CA ALA A 144 -25.30 -35.57 -4.05
C ALA A 144 -26.61 -35.52 -3.24
N ALA A 145 -26.77 -36.40 -2.26
CA ALA A 145 -27.91 -36.38 -1.33
C ALA A 145 -27.89 -35.13 -0.44
N ALA A 146 -26.75 -34.74 0.14
CA ALA A 146 -26.63 -33.55 0.98
C ALA A 146 -26.92 -32.24 0.22
N ARG A 147 -26.52 -32.18 -1.05
CA ARG A 147 -26.87 -31.09 -1.98
C ARG A 147 -28.36 -31.11 -2.33
N LYS A 148 -28.92 -32.26 -2.76
CA LYS A 148 -30.32 -32.39 -3.21
C LYS A 148 -31.36 -32.25 -2.07
N LEU A 149 -31.05 -32.72 -0.87
CA LEU A 149 -31.90 -32.60 0.32
C LEU A 149 -31.72 -31.25 1.04
N GLY A 150 -30.88 -30.35 0.51
CA GLY A 150 -30.62 -29.05 1.13
C GLY A 150 -29.92 -29.11 2.48
N LEU A 151 -29.34 -30.25 2.89
CA LEU A 151 -28.68 -30.40 4.20
C LEU A 151 -27.48 -29.46 4.37
N LEU A 152 -26.83 -29.08 3.27
CA LEU A 152 -25.77 -28.05 3.27
C LEU A 152 -26.29 -26.64 3.61
N SER A 153 -27.61 -26.39 3.64
CA SER A 153 -28.20 -25.13 4.12
C SER A 153 -27.89 -24.88 5.61
N LEU A 154 -27.70 -25.95 6.38
CA LEU A 154 -27.34 -25.91 7.81
C LEU A 154 -25.87 -25.51 8.03
N LEU A 155 -25.03 -25.54 6.99
CA LEU A 155 -23.64 -25.06 7.07
C LEU A 155 -23.58 -23.55 6.82
N PRO A 156 -22.70 -22.82 7.54
CA PRO A 156 -22.34 -21.45 7.22
C PRO A 156 -22.00 -21.27 5.73
N GLY A 157 -22.41 -20.14 5.14
CA GLY A 157 -22.30 -19.89 3.69
C GLY A 157 -20.88 -20.13 3.14
N HIS A 158 -19.85 -19.72 3.88
CA HIS A 158 -18.46 -19.98 3.51
C HIS A 158 -18.10 -21.48 3.43
N LEU A 159 -18.51 -22.29 4.41
CA LEU A 159 -18.23 -23.73 4.39
C LEU A 159 -19.02 -24.46 3.29
N ARG A 160 -20.23 -23.98 2.98
CA ARG A 160 -21.00 -24.42 1.80
C ARG A 160 -20.28 -24.06 0.49
N GLY A 161 -19.72 -22.85 0.40
CA GLY A 161 -18.88 -22.42 -0.71
C GLY A 161 -17.63 -23.28 -0.89
N MET A 162 -16.90 -23.58 0.19
CA MET A 162 -15.75 -24.48 0.16
C MET A 162 -16.11 -25.91 -0.26
N GLU A 163 -17.25 -26.45 0.21
CA GLU A 163 -17.77 -27.76 -0.20
C GLU A 163 -18.11 -27.78 -1.71
N ALA A 164 -18.72 -26.71 -2.20
CA ALA A 164 -19.03 -26.51 -3.62
C ALA A 164 -17.77 -26.26 -4.48
N ALA A 165 -16.71 -25.70 -3.92
CA ALA A 165 -15.44 -25.40 -4.60
C ALA A 165 -14.46 -26.58 -4.64
N LEU A 166 -14.56 -27.53 -3.70
CA LEU A 166 -13.64 -28.66 -3.57
C LEU A 166 -13.54 -29.48 -4.87
N PRO A 167 -12.32 -29.82 -5.35
CA PRO A 167 -12.15 -30.74 -6.49
C PRO A 167 -12.51 -32.20 -6.11
N GLU A 168 -12.54 -33.11 -7.08
CA GLU A 168 -12.59 -34.54 -6.77
C GLU A 168 -11.30 -34.94 -6.03
N ILE A 169 -11.45 -35.57 -4.86
CA ILE A 169 -10.31 -36.00 -4.05
C ILE A 169 -9.66 -37.23 -4.70
N PRO A 170 -8.37 -37.16 -5.07
CA PRO A 170 -7.68 -38.26 -5.76
C PRO A 170 -7.74 -39.60 -5.02
N GLU A 171 -7.51 -40.69 -5.75
CA GLU A 171 -7.61 -42.07 -5.25
C GLU A 171 -6.87 -42.32 -3.91
N SER A 172 -5.74 -41.63 -3.77
CA SER A 172 -4.76 -41.69 -2.68
C SER A 172 -4.05 -40.32 -2.56
N PRO A 173 -3.15 -40.12 -1.58
CA PRO A 173 -2.25 -38.96 -1.56
C PRO A 173 -1.13 -39.11 -2.61
N SER A 174 -0.67 -38.01 -3.21
CA SER A 174 0.42 -38.00 -4.21
C SER A 174 1.70 -38.69 -3.69
N ARG A 175 2.03 -38.48 -2.41
CA ARG A 175 3.18 -39.05 -1.69
C ARG A 175 3.11 -40.58 -1.51
N LYS A 176 2.01 -41.21 -1.94
CA LYS A 176 1.88 -42.68 -2.03
C LYS A 176 1.86 -43.22 -3.46
N ARG A 177 1.74 -42.35 -4.48
CA ARG A 177 1.83 -42.70 -5.90
C ARG A 177 3.22 -42.42 -6.46
N LEU A 178 3.84 -41.33 -6.01
CA LEU A 178 5.19 -40.94 -6.41
C LEU A 178 6.25 -41.92 -5.85
N PRO A 179 7.22 -42.35 -6.68
CA PRO A 179 8.42 -43.05 -6.20
C PRO A 179 9.21 -42.23 -5.18
N LYS A 180 9.99 -42.89 -4.31
CA LYS A 180 10.91 -42.20 -3.38
C LYS A 180 11.98 -41.38 -4.10
N VAL A 181 12.42 -41.90 -5.26
CA VAL A 181 13.32 -41.23 -6.20
C VAL A 181 12.76 -41.50 -7.61
N SER A 182 12.56 -40.44 -8.39
CA SER A 182 12.21 -40.50 -9.81
C SER A 182 13.44 -40.08 -10.61
N PRO A 183 14.00 -40.95 -11.48
CA PRO A 183 15.19 -40.63 -12.24
C PRO A 183 14.93 -39.54 -13.29
N ALA A 184 15.96 -38.79 -13.65
CA ALA A 184 15.94 -37.90 -14.80
C ALA A 184 15.66 -38.69 -16.11
N ARG A 185 14.94 -38.06 -17.05
CA ARG A 185 14.93 -38.46 -18.46
C ARG A 185 16.19 -37.85 -19.10
N GLY A 186 16.96 -38.66 -19.82
CA GLY A 186 18.24 -38.22 -20.41
C GLY A 186 19.35 -38.06 -19.37
N GLU A 187 20.21 -37.06 -19.55
CA GLU A 187 21.31 -36.77 -18.63
C GLU A 187 20.79 -36.11 -17.34
N ARG A 188 21.29 -36.59 -16.18
CA ARG A 188 20.95 -36.02 -14.87
C ARG A 188 21.76 -34.75 -14.61
N LYS A 189 21.17 -33.60 -14.90
CA LYS A 189 21.72 -32.25 -14.63
C LYS A 189 21.70 -31.89 -13.14
N TYR A 190 20.59 -32.20 -12.46
CA TYR A 190 20.34 -31.79 -11.07
C TYR A 190 19.70 -32.91 -10.26
N ARG A 191 19.77 -32.81 -8.93
CA ARG A 191 19.14 -33.71 -7.97
C ARG A 191 18.39 -32.91 -6.91
N VAL A 192 17.06 -32.91 -6.97
CA VAL A 192 16.20 -31.99 -6.21
C VAL A 192 15.20 -32.74 -5.33
N ALA A 193 14.80 -32.16 -4.20
CA ALA A 193 13.72 -32.72 -3.38
C ALA A 193 12.41 -31.94 -3.57
N LEU A 194 11.27 -32.63 -3.68
CA LEU A 194 9.96 -31.98 -3.78
C LEU A 194 9.24 -31.97 -2.43
N LEU A 195 8.78 -30.79 -2.00
CA LEU A 195 7.78 -30.67 -0.95
C LEU A 195 6.40 -31.02 -1.50
N THR A 196 5.84 -32.16 -1.08
CA THR A 196 4.47 -32.58 -1.49
C THR A 196 3.38 -31.72 -0.86
N GLY A 197 3.73 -30.92 0.17
CA GLY A 197 2.81 -30.14 0.98
C GLY A 197 1.91 -31.00 1.87
N CYS A 198 1.03 -30.33 2.63
CA CYS A 198 -0.01 -31.01 3.42
C CYS A 198 -1.35 -31.03 2.67
N VAL A 199 -1.87 -29.85 2.30
CA VAL A 199 -3.11 -29.73 1.49
C VAL A 199 -2.88 -30.22 0.06
N MET A 200 -1.76 -29.82 -0.56
CA MET A 200 -1.42 -30.17 -1.94
C MET A 200 -1.40 -31.70 -2.14
N ASP A 201 -0.72 -32.45 -1.27
CA ASP A 201 -0.63 -33.92 -1.31
C ASP A 201 -1.98 -34.66 -1.35
N VAL A 202 -3.02 -34.09 -0.71
CA VAL A 202 -4.32 -34.76 -0.51
C VAL A 202 -5.43 -34.20 -1.39
N VAL A 203 -5.42 -32.90 -1.72
CA VAL A 203 -6.49 -32.24 -2.49
C VAL A 203 -6.09 -32.01 -3.95
N TYR A 204 -4.82 -31.69 -4.20
CA TYR A 204 -4.30 -31.28 -5.51
C TYR A 204 -3.10 -32.16 -5.94
N GLY A 205 -3.17 -33.46 -5.62
CA GLY A 205 -2.05 -34.38 -5.78
C GLY A 205 -1.52 -34.51 -7.22
N GLY A 206 -2.36 -34.22 -8.22
CA GLY A 206 -1.97 -34.14 -9.63
C GLY A 206 -0.88 -33.10 -9.92
N VAL A 207 -0.90 -31.95 -9.22
CA VAL A 207 0.11 -30.88 -9.33
C VAL A 207 1.51 -31.43 -8.98
N ASN A 208 1.61 -32.21 -7.90
CA ASN A 208 2.89 -32.81 -7.50
C ASN A 208 3.40 -33.83 -8.54
N GLU A 209 2.50 -34.56 -9.21
CA GLU A 209 2.85 -35.53 -10.24
C GLU A 209 3.24 -34.86 -11.57
N ALA A 210 2.55 -33.78 -11.94
CA ALA A 210 2.93 -32.90 -13.04
C ALA A 210 4.32 -32.28 -12.79
N THR A 211 4.57 -31.75 -11.59
CA THR A 211 5.91 -31.26 -11.20
C THR A 211 6.99 -32.35 -11.33
N VAL A 212 6.74 -33.58 -10.88
CA VAL A 212 7.73 -34.66 -11.04
C VAL A 212 7.95 -35.01 -12.52
N ARG A 213 6.92 -35.05 -13.36
CA ARG A 213 7.06 -35.27 -14.81
C ARG A 213 7.84 -34.15 -15.49
N VAL A 214 7.48 -32.90 -15.24
CA VAL A 214 8.14 -31.70 -15.78
C VAL A 214 9.62 -31.63 -15.35
N LEU A 215 9.93 -31.84 -14.06
CA LEU A 215 11.31 -31.84 -13.57
C LEU A 215 12.13 -33.00 -14.13
N THR A 216 11.57 -34.22 -14.16
CA THR A 216 12.30 -35.38 -14.71
C THR A 216 12.52 -35.28 -16.20
N ARG A 217 11.58 -34.69 -16.98
CA ARG A 217 11.84 -34.33 -18.39
C ARG A 217 13.00 -33.34 -18.51
N ASN A 218 13.05 -32.32 -17.65
CA ASN A 218 14.10 -31.30 -17.62
C ASN A 218 15.38 -31.77 -16.88
N GLY A 219 15.74 -33.05 -16.99
CA GLY A 219 17.03 -33.58 -16.52
C GLY A 219 17.23 -33.66 -15.00
N CYS A 220 16.16 -33.55 -14.19
CA CYS A 220 16.27 -33.60 -12.73
C CYS A 220 15.96 -34.99 -12.17
N GLU A 221 16.82 -35.51 -11.29
CA GLU A 221 16.47 -36.61 -10.38
C GLU A 221 15.66 -36.04 -9.21
N VAL A 222 14.40 -36.48 -9.04
CA VAL A 222 13.47 -35.90 -8.06
C VAL A 222 13.27 -36.85 -6.87
N VAL A 223 13.56 -36.37 -5.67
CA VAL A 223 13.49 -37.09 -4.41
C VAL A 223 12.24 -36.68 -3.62
N ILE A 224 11.57 -37.65 -2.98
CA ILE A 224 10.42 -37.42 -2.10
C ILE A 224 10.77 -37.86 -0.66
N PRO A 225 11.33 -36.97 0.19
CA PRO A 225 11.76 -37.34 1.54
C PRO A 225 10.64 -37.93 2.42
N GLU A 226 10.92 -39.01 3.15
CA GLU A 226 9.96 -39.63 4.09
C GLU A 226 9.85 -38.88 5.43
N GLY A 227 10.86 -38.07 5.78
CA GLY A 227 10.83 -37.21 6.96
C GLY A 227 9.86 -36.03 6.86
N GLN A 228 9.59 -35.47 5.67
CA GLN A 228 8.88 -34.18 5.53
C GLN A 228 7.47 -34.14 6.16
N ARG A 229 7.06 -32.94 6.58
CA ARG A 229 5.83 -32.62 7.32
C ARG A 229 5.06 -31.47 6.65
N CYS A 230 4.15 -30.83 7.39
CA CYS A 230 3.59 -29.53 7.01
C CYS A 230 4.69 -28.47 7.01
N CYS A 231 4.60 -27.46 6.14
CA CYS A 231 5.58 -26.37 6.02
C CYS A 231 5.53 -25.34 7.17
N GLY A 232 4.52 -25.37 8.04
CA GLY A 232 4.40 -24.48 9.20
C GLY A 232 3.61 -23.19 8.96
N ALA A 233 3.43 -22.75 7.71
CA ALA A 233 2.74 -21.50 7.35
C ALA A 233 1.36 -21.33 8.01
N LEU A 234 0.54 -22.39 8.06
CA LEU A 234 -0.79 -22.36 8.69
C LEU A 234 -0.72 -22.10 10.20
N GLN A 235 0.35 -22.57 10.86
CA GLN A 235 0.60 -22.37 12.28
C GLN A 235 1.12 -20.94 12.54
N VAL A 236 2.01 -20.43 11.67
CA VAL A 236 2.55 -19.06 11.76
C VAL A 236 1.45 -18.00 11.61
N HIS A 237 0.64 -18.03 10.55
CA HIS A 237 -0.49 -17.10 10.39
C HIS A 237 -1.53 -17.20 11.52
N ALA A 238 -1.59 -18.34 12.22
CA ALA A 238 -2.46 -18.55 13.37
C ALA A 238 -1.82 -18.19 14.73
N GLY A 239 -0.57 -17.70 14.76
CA GLY A 239 0.18 -17.35 15.97
C GLY A 239 0.80 -18.53 16.75
N ASP A 240 0.63 -19.77 16.28
CA ASP A 240 1.12 -21.00 16.91
C ASP A 240 2.61 -21.26 16.58
N ARG A 241 3.46 -20.25 16.83
CA ARG A 241 4.89 -20.22 16.45
C ARG A 241 5.67 -21.44 16.94
N GLU A 242 5.41 -21.94 18.14
CA GLU A 242 6.09 -23.12 18.68
C GLU A 242 5.77 -24.41 17.89
N THR A 243 4.54 -24.56 17.39
CA THR A 243 4.21 -25.68 16.49
C THR A 243 4.88 -25.49 15.12
N ALA A 244 5.03 -24.24 14.64
CA ALA A 244 5.76 -23.93 13.41
C ALA A 244 7.27 -24.23 13.54
N LYS A 245 7.96 -23.75 14.59
CA LYS A 245 9.37 -24.06 14.89
C LYS A 245 9.64 -25.57 14.90
N LYS A 246 8.76 -26.34 15.56
CA LYS A 246 8.85 -27.81 15.60
C LYS A 246 8.72 -28.46 14.22
N LEU A 247 7.83 -27.94 13.36
CA LEU A 247 7.69 -28.41 11.98
C LEU A 247 8.90 -28.01 11.13
N ALA A 248 9.45 -26.81 11.33
CA ALA A 248 10.62 -26.31 10.63
C ALA A 248 11.83 -27.20 10.86
N ARG A 249 12.20 -27.50 12.13
CA ARG A 249 13.28 -28.45 12.46
C ARG A 249 13.10 -29.79 11.73
N GLN A 250 11.91 -30.40 11.83
CA GLN A 250 11.59 -31.69 11.20
C GLN A 250 11.63 -31.69 9.66
N ASN A 251 11.45 -30.54 9.01
CA ASN A 251 11.64 -30.40 7.57
C ASN A 251 13.13 -30.18 7.24
N ILE A 252 13.82 -29.30 7.97
CA ILE A 252 15.25 -29.01 7.82
C ILE A 252 16.06 -30.31 7.84
N ASP A 253 15.89 -31.15 8.86
CA ASP A 253 16.59 -32.43 8.95
C ASP A 253 16.24 -33.33 7.74
N ALA A 254 14.95 -33.55 7.48
CA ALA A 254 14.45 -34.46 6.45
C ALA A 254 14.86 -34.09 5.01
N PHE A 255 15.10 -32.81 4.72
CA PHE A 255 15.54 -32.32 3.41
C PHE A 255 17.07 -32.22 3.31
N LEU A 256 17.77 -31.89 4.39
CA LEU A 256 19.24 -31.88 4.41
C LEU A 256 19.81 -33.32 4.38
N GLU A 257 19.20 -34.27 5.08
CA GLU A 257 19.49 -35.71 4.99
C GLU A 257 19.31 -36.26 3.57
N ALA A 258 18.44 -35.63 2.76
CA ALA A 258 18.18 -36.09 1.40
C ALA A 258 19.35 -35.84 0.43
N GLY A 259 20.28 -34.92 0.75
CA GLY A 259 21.49 -34.65 -0.03
C GLY A 259 21.23 -34.06 -1.43
N VAL A 260 20.36 -33.06 -1.52
CA VAL A 260 19.87 -32.45 -2.78
C VAL A 260 20.44 -31.05 -3.01
N ASP A 261 20.40 -30.59 -4.27
CA ASP A 261 20.88 -29.26 -4.68
C ASP A 261 19.86 -28.15 -4.34
N ARG A 262 18.57 -28.46 -4.52
CA ARG A 262 17.42 -27.57 -4.29
C ARG A 262 16.24 -28.32 -3.67
N VAL A 263 15.40 -27.56 -2.97
CA VAL A 263 14.12 -27.99 -2.39
C VAL A 263 12.99 -27.27 -3.11
N ILE A 264 12.33 -27.98 -4.02
CA ILE A 264 11.29 -27.44 -4.90
C ILE A 264 9.94 -27.39 -4.17
N VAL A 265 9.21 -26.29 -4.34
CA VAL A 265 7.90 -26.05 -3.74
C VAL A 265 6.88 -25.63 -4.81
N ASN A 266 5.67 -26.20 -4.75
CA ASN A 266 4.53 -25.92 -5.64
C ASN A 266 3.46 -25.00 -4.97
N ALA A 267 3.81 -24.30 -3.90
CA ALA A 267 2.84 -23.63 -3.03
C ALA A 267 3.45 -22.39 -2.41
N ALA A 268 3.09 -21.22 -2.95
CA ALA A 268 3.61 -19.91 -2.57
C ALA A 268 3.73 -19.68 -1.05
N GLY A 269 2.68 -20.02 -0.30
CA GLY A 269 2.65 -19.84 1.16
C GLY A 269 3.57 -20.81 1.92
N CYS A 270 3.88 -21.99 1.37
CA CYS A 270 4.90 -22.86 1.94
C CYS A 270 6.31 -22.42 1.53
N GLY A 271 6.50 -21.89 0.31
CA GLY A 271 7.79 -21.42 -0.17
C GLY A 271 8.34 -20.28 0.68
N SER A 272 7.55 -19.20 0.84
CA SER A 272 7.89 -18.06 1.71
C SER A 272 8.20 -18.54 3.13
N ALA A 273 7.26 -19.24 3.78
CA ALA A 273 7.44 -19.71 5.16
C ALA A 273 8.65 -20.64 5.38
N MET A 274 9.12 -21.34 4.35
CA MET A 274 10.31 -22.22 4.41
C MET A 274 11.62 -21.48 4.10
N GLN A 275 11.60 -20.43 3.27
CA GLN A 275 12.70 -19.47 3.16
C GLN A 275 12.87 -18.65 4.45
N GLU A 276 11.78 -18.43 5.19
CA GLU A 276 11.77 -17.64 6.43
C GLU A 276 12.10 -18.47 7.69
N TYR A 277 12.44 -19.76 7.54
CA TYR A 277 12.90 -20.60 8.66
C TYR A 277 14.15 -20.04 9.37
N GLY A 278 15.00 -19.29 8.67
CA GLY A 278 16.16 -18.62 9.28
C GLY A 278 15.75 -17.59 10.36
N GLU A 279 14.63 -16.89 10.15
CA GLU A 279 14.09 -15.94 11.13
C GLU A 279 13.27 -16.64 12.22
N LEU A 280 12.39 -17.57 11.84
CA LEU A 280 11.58 -18.37 12.77
C LEU A 280 12.44 -19.16 13.78
N LEU A 281 13.69 -19.47 13.43
CA LEU A 281 14.67 -20.19 14.26
C LEU A 281 15.92 -19.34 14.58
N ALA A 282 15.86 -18.00 14.47
CA ALA A 282 17.02 -17.14 14.72
C ALA A 282 17.57 -17.28 16.16
N GLY A 283 16.69 -17.46 17.15
CA GLY A 283 17.02 -17.73 18.55
C GLY A 283 17.32 -19.20 18.89
N ASP A 284 17.39 -20.11 17.90
CA ASP A 284 17.70 -21.52 18.10
C ASP A 284 19.18 -21.81 17.77
N PRO A 285 20.06 -21.99 18.76
CA PRO A 285 21.50 -22.14 18.50
C PRO A 285 21.87 -23.46 17.80
N GLU A 286 21.00 -24.47 17.79
CA GLU A 286 21.26 -25.73 17.08
C GLU A 286 20.77 -25.67 15.62
N TYR A 287 19.70 -24.91 15.34
CA TYR A 287 19.09 -24.84 14.01
C TYR A 287 19.35 -23.56 13.24
N ARG A 288 19.75 -22.43 13.83
CA ARG A 288 19.95 -21.14 13.13
C ARG A 288 20.72 -21.28 11.80
N GLU A 289 21.88 -21.93 11.84
CA GLU A 289 22.74 -22.13 10.67
C GLU A 289 22.19 -23.20 9.71
N LYS A 290 21.60 -24.28 10.24
CA LYS A 290 20.90 -25.29 9.41
C LYS A 290 19.73 -24.67 8.66
N ALA A 291 18.99 -23.77 9.30
CA ALA A 291 17.80 -23.09 8.81
C ALA A 291 18.14 -22.04 7.76
N ALA A 292 19.18 -21.22 7.98
CA ALA A 292 19.70 -20.30 6.97
C ALA A 292 20.19 -21.04 5.71
N ARG A 293 20.94 -22.14 5.88
CA ARG A 293 21.37 -22.99 4.75
C ARG A 293 20.19 -23.62 4.02
N PHE A 294 19.22 -24.14 4.76
CA PHE A 294 18.01 -24.76 4.20
C PHE A 294 17.15 -23.75 3.43
N ALA A 295 16.94 -22.55 3.99
CA ALA A 295 16.20 -21.47 3.34
C ALA A 295 16.79 -21.11 1.96
N ALA A 296 18.11 -20.99 1.87
CA ALA A 296 18.82 -20.72 0.62
C ALA A 296 18.74 -21.86 -0.43
N MET A 297 18.20 -23.03 -0.07
CA MET A 297 17.92 -24.14 -0.99
C MET A 297 16.45 -24.19 -1.44
N VAL A 298 15.54 -23.48 -0.78
CA VAL A 298 14.09 -23.52 -1.05
C VAL A 298 13.72 -22.61 -2.21
N GLN A 299 13.04 -23.16 -3.21
CA GLN A 299 12.72 -22.46 -4.45
C GLN A 299 11.37 -22.87 -5.02
N ASP A 300 10.62 -21.91 -5.58
CA ASP A 300 9.40 -22.21 -6.33
C ASP A 300 9.72 -22.94 -7.65
N VAL A 301 8.89 -23.90 -8.02
CA VAL A 301 9.05 -24.71 -9.25
C VAL A 301 9.19 -23.85 -10.52
N SER A 302 8.48 -22.73 -10.62
CA SER A 302 8.55 -21.85 -11.80
C SER A 302 9.85 -21.08 -11.90
N ALA A 303 10.40 -20.64 -10.76
CA ALA A 303 11.69 -19.96 -10.71
C ALA A 303 12.85 -20.93 -10.96
N PHE A 304 12.78 -22.16 -10.45
CA PHE A 304 13.80 -23.17 -10.71
C PHE A 304 13.83 -23.61 -12.17
N LEU A 305 12.66 -23.78 -12.82
CA LEU A 305 12.58 -24.12 -14.25
C LEU A 305 13.19 -23.02 -15.14
N ASP A 306 12.97 -21.75 -14.81
CA ASP A 306 13.58 -20.61 -15.49
C ASP A 306 15.11 -20.52 -15.25
N GLU A 307 15.57 -20.83 -14.02
CA GLU A 307 17.01 -20.88 -13.66
C GLU A 307 17.77 -21.96 -14.44
N ILE A 308 17.21 -23.17 -14.60
CA ILE A 308 17.89 -24.29 -15.26
C ILE A 308 17.79 -24.30 -16.79
N GLY A 309 17.04 -23.36 -17.39
CA GLY A 309 16.77 -23.32 -18.82
C GLY A 309 15.93 -24.51 -19.29
N TYR A 310 14.68 -24.60 -18.81
CA TYR A 310 13.73 -25.63 -19.22
C TYR A 310 13.52 -25.71 -20.74
N GLU A 311 13.22 -26.90 -21.24
CA GLU A 311 12.86 -27.18 -22.63
C GLU A 311 11.42 -26.70 -22.90
N PRO A 312 11.17 -25.76 -23.84
CA PRO A 312 9.82 -25.36 -24.20
C PRO A 312 9.03 -26.51 -24.85
N PRO A 313 7.73 -26.69 -24.54
CA PRO A 313 6.92 -27.72 -25.15
C PRO A 313 6.60 -27.41 -26.63
N SER A 314 6.45 -28.45 -27.43
CA SER A 314 5.95 -28.39 -28.81
C SER A 314 4.47 -28.80 -28.95
N GLY A 315 3.93 -29.54 -27.97
CA GLY A 315 2.52 -29.92 -27.90
C GLY A 315 1.61 -28.73 -27.56
N ARG A 316 0.42 -28.68 -28.16
CA ARG A 316 -0.46 -27.50 -28.14
C ARG A 316 -1.57 -27.59 -27.09
N VAL A 317 -1.71 -26.59 -26.24
CA VAL A 317 -2.87 -26.39 -25.35
C VAL A 317 -3.63 -25.16 -25.82
N GLU A 318 -4.74 -25.37 -26.53
CA GLU A 318 -5.55 -24.25 -27.03
C GLU A 318 -6.33 -23.56 -25.88
N GLY A 319 -6.49 -22.25 -26.01
CA GLY A 319 -7.37 -21.44 -25.16
C GLY A 319 -6.70 -20.19 -24.60
N THR A 320 -7.47 -19.42 -23.85
CA THR A 320 -7.03 -18.16 -23.23
C THR A 320 -6.78 -18.39 -21.74
N VAL A 321 -5.59 -18.02 -21.26
CA VAL A 321 -5.22 -18.09 -19.85
C VAL A 321 -5.08 -16.69 -19.27
N THR A 322 -5.48 -16.52 -18.01
CA THR A 322 -5.02 -15.41 -17.17
C THR A 322 -4.24 -15.92 -15.97
N TYR A 323 -3.37 -15.07 -15.41
CA TYR A 323 -2.47 -15.45 -14.34
C TYR A 323 -2.78 -14.68 -13.05
N HIS A 324 -3.08 -15.42 -11.97
CA HIS A 324 -3.12 -14.84 -10.62
C HIS A 324 -1.74 -14.97 -9.96
N GLU A 325 -1.12 -13.81 -9.70
CA GLU A 325 0.06 -13.72 -8.85
C GLU A 325 -0.31 -14.03 -7.40
N ALA A 326 -0.03 -15.25 -6.96
CA ALA A 326 -0.15 -15.60 -5.55
C ALA A 326 0.79 -14.68 -4.72
N CYS A 327 0.22 -13.85 -3.84
CA CYS A 327 0.94 -12.76 -3.16
C CYS A 327 2.25 -13.17 -2.46
N HIS A 328 2.31 -14.36 -1.85
CA HIS A 328 3.54 -14.88 -1.21
C HIS A 328 4.63 -15.31 -2.22
N LEU A 329 4.26 -15.60 -3.48
CA LEU A 329 5.20 -15.84 -4.57
C LEU A 329 5.72 -14.49 -5.09
N ALA A 330 4.83 -13.53 -5.31
CA ALA A 330 5.14 -12.23 -5.90
C ALA A 330 5.93 -11.29 -4.98
N HIS A 331 5.59 -11.25 -3.68
CA HIS A 331 6.18 -10.32 -2.70
C HIS A 331 7.19 -11.00 -1.78
N GLY A 332 6.83 -12.15 -1.18
CA GLY A 332 7.73 -12.91 -0.30
C GLY A 332 8.91 -13.51 -1.07
N GLN A 333 8.62 -14.42 -2.00
CA GLN A 333 9.66 -15.10 -2.80
C GLN A 333 10.18 -14.27 -4.01
N ARG A 334 9.57 -13.11 -4.31
CA ARG A 334 9.94 -12.19 -5.41
C ARG A 334 9.89 -12.81 -6.83
N VAL A 335 9.06 -13.83 -7.03
CA VAL A 335 8.86 -14.54 -8.30
C VAL A 335 7.59 -14.03 -8.98
N ARG A 336 7.71 -13.44 -10.18
CA ARG A 336 6.61 -12.73 -10.87
C ARG A 336 6.56 -12.94 -12.39
N GLN A 337 7.71 -12.99 -13.05
CA GLN A 337 7.81 -13.15 -14.51
C GLN A 337 8.03 -14.61 -14.93
N GLN A 338 8.63 -15.42 -14.06
CA GLN A 338 8.97 -16.81 -14.33
C GLN A 338 7.70 -17.67 -14.63
N PRO A 339 6.60 -17.58 -13.86
CA PRO A 339 5.34 -18.23 -14.22
C PRO A 339 4.79 -17.80 -15.58
N ARG A 340 4.93 -16.52 -15.93
CA ARG A 340 4.45 -15.96 -17.21
C ARG A 340 5.28 -16.43 -18.39
N LYS A 341 6.61 -16.57 -18.23
CA LYS A 341 7.47 -17.21 -19.23
C LYS A 341 7.01 -18.63 -19.53
N LEU A 342 6.74 -19.44 -18.50
CA LEU A 342 6.23 -20.80 -18.67
C LEU A 342 4.92 -20.81 -19.47
N LEU A 343 3.93 -19.97 -19.10
CA LEU A 343 2.66 -19.88 -19.82
C LEU A 343 2.83 -19.43 -21.27
N LYS A 344 3.64 -18.39 -21.53
CA LYS A 344 3.95 -17.89 -22.88
C LYS A 344 4.75 -18.87 -23.74
N SER A 345 5.34 -19.91 -23.14
CA SER A 345 6.07 -20.96 -23.86
C SER A 345 5.18 -22.10 -24.35
N VAL A 346 3.90 -22.18 -23.94
CA VAL A 346 2.97 -23.23 -24.35
C VAL A 346 2.30 -22.85 -25.68
N PRO A 347 2.51 -23.62 -26.77
CA PRO A 347 1.84 -23.37 -28.04
C PRO A 347 0.31 -23.46 -27.93
N GLY A 348 -0.40 -22.54 -28.59
CA GLY A 348 -1.88 -22.45 -28.55
C GLY A 348 -2.46 -21.64 -27.38
N LEU A 349 -1.66 -21.38 -26.34
CA LEU A 349 -2.13 -20.75 -25.12
C LEU A 349 -1.93 -19.22 -25.15
N THR A 350 -3.02 -18.45 -25.11
CA THR A 350 -2.97 -16.97 -25.14
C THR A 350 -3.05 -16.38 -23.74
N LEU A 351 -1.98 -15.72 -23.26
CA LEU A 351 -1.98 -15.05 -21.95
C LEU A 351 -2.60 -13.65 -22.03
N VAL A 352 -3.70 -13.46 -21.31
CA VAL A 352 -4.30 -12.15 -21.00
C VAL A 352 -3.99 -11.79 -19.54
N GLU A 353 -3.33 -10.65 -19.31
CA GLU A 353 -2.96 -10.22 -17.96
C GLU A 353 -4.18 -9.87 -17.11
N MET A 354 -4.14 -10.21 -15.82
CA MET A 354 -5.18 -9.88 -14.85
C MET A 354 -4.93 -8.49 -14.24
N PRO A 355 -5.89 -7.54 -14.33
CA PRO A 355 -5.92 -6.36 -13.47
C PRO A 355 -5.56 -6.66 -12.01
N ASP A 356 -4.55 -5.95 -11.50
CA ASP A 356 -4.02 -6.12 -10.14
C ASP A 356 -3.84 -7.60 -9.73
N ALA A 357 -3.17 -8.38 -10.59
CA ALA A 357 -2.99 -9.84 -10.44
C ALA A 357 -2.51 -10.29 -9.04
N ALA A 358 -1.75 -9.43 -8.34
CA ALA A 358 -1.10 -9.68 -7.06
C ALA A 358 -2.00 -9.47 -5.82
N ARG A 359 -3.13 -8.75 -5.97
CA ARG A 359 -4.14 -8.58 -4.92
C ARG A 359 -4.53 -9.92 -4.31
N CYS A 360 -4.41 -10.03 -2.99
CA CYS A 360 -4.68 -11.26 -2.27
C CYS A 360 -6.16 -11.66 -2.36
N CYS A 361 -6.43 -12.89 -2.82
CA CYS A 361 -7.77 -13.48 -2.99
C CYS A 361 -8.55 -13.75 -1.70
N GLY A 362 -8.03 -13.36 -0.52
CA GLY A 362 -8.66 -13.59 0.78
C GLY A 362 -8.41 -14.97 1.41
N SER A 363 -7.62 -15.86 0.81
CA SER A 363 -7.35 -17.19 1.38
C SER A 363 -6.46 -17.14 2.64
N ALA A 364 -5.28 -16.50 2.53
CA ALA A 364 -4.29 -16.25 3.59
C ALA A 364 -4.20 -17.34 4.69
N GLY A 365 -3.81 -18.56 4.29
CA GLY A 365 -3.56 -19.68 5.20
C GLY A 365 -4.83 -20.27 5.82
N VAL A 366 -5.26 -19.69 6.95
CA VAL A 366 -6.54 -20.01 7.62
C VAL A 366 -7.48 -18.81 7.70
N TYR A 367 -7.14 -17.70 7.03
CA TYR A 367 -7.88 -16.45 7.10
C TYR A 367 -9.34 -16.62 6.63
N ASN A 368 -9.57 -17.30 5.51
CA ASN A 368 -10.92 -17.55 5.02
C ASN A 368 -11.81 -18.38 5.99
N LEU A 369 -11.22 -19.22 6.84
CA LEU A 369 -11.93 -19.97 7.89
C LEU A 369 -12.22 -19.12 9.14
N THR A 370 -11.46 -18.05 9.38
CA THR A 370 -11.54 -17.22 10.59
C THR A 370 -12.30 -15.92 10.37
N HIS A 371 -12.10 -15.28 9.21
CA HIS A 371 -12.68 -13.99 8.78
C HIS A 371 -13.40 -14.14 7.42
N PRO A 372 -14.41 -15.02 7.30
CA PRO A 372 -15.03 -15.38 6.02
C PRO A 372 -15.65 -14.20 5.26
N ASP A 373 -16.12 -13.17 5.98
CA ASP A 373 -16.85 -12.04 5.39
C ASP A 373 -15.91 -10.98 4.78
N MET A 374 -14.69 -10.84 5.31
CA MET A 374 -13.61 -10.12 4.60
C MET A 374 -13.09 -10.97 3.44
N ALA A 375 -12.83 -12.26 3.67
CA ALA A 375 -12.34 -13.17 2.63
C ALA A 375 -13.30 -13.25 1.42
N GLY A 376 -14.61 -13.08 1.64
CA GLY A 376 -15.64 -12.93 0.60
C GLY A 376 -15.49 -11.63 -0.19
N ARG A 377 -15.45 -10.47 0.47
CA ARG A 377 -15.31 -9.15 -0.20
C ARG A 377 -13.99 -8.98 -0.96
N LEU A 378 -12.91 -9.61 -0.47
CA LEU A 378 -11.62 -9.66 -1.16
C LEU A 378 -11.67 -10.55 -2.40
N LEU A 379 -12.35 -11.70 -2.28
CA LEU A 379 -12.55 -12.65 -3.37
C LEU A 379 -13.47 -12.08 -4.46
N GLU A 380 -14.51 -11.32 -4.11
CA GLU A 380 -15.38 -10.64 -5.07
C GLU A 380 -14.56 -9.72 -5.97
N LYS A 381 -13.81 -8.77 -5.40
CA LYS A 381 -12.91 -7.90 -6.19
C LYS A 381 -11.92 -8.69 -7.05
N LYS A 382 -11.27 -9.72 -6.50
CA LYS A 382 -10.32 -10.57 -7.25
C LYS A 382 -11.01 -11.49 -8.29
N VAL A 383 -12.33 -11.64 -8.28
CA VAL A 383 -13.09 -12.29 -9.36
C VAL A 383 -13.50 -11.26 -10.40
N ASP A 384 -13.92 -10.06 -9.98
CA ASP A 384 -14.21 -8.93 -10.89
C ASP A 384 -12.97 -8.56 -11.73
N ASP A 385 -11.76 -8.71 -11.16
CA ASP A 385 -10.47 -8.56 -11.85
C ASP A 385 -10.18 -9.65 -12.92
N ILE A 386 -10.90 -10.78 -12.96
CA ILE A 386 -10.64 -11.87 -13.94
C ILE A 386 -11.23 -11.46 -15.31
N PRO A 387 -10.41 -11.30 -16.37
CA PRO A 387 -10.90 -10.86 -17.68
C PRO A 387 -11.98 -11.79 -18.26
N GLU A 388 -12.92 -11.21 -19.01
CA GLU A 388 -13.96 -11.96 -19.70
C GLU A 388 -13.37 -12.87 -20.80
N GLY A 389 -14.00 -14.03 -21.03
CA GLY A 389 -13.62 -14.95 -22.11
C GLY A 389 -12.36 -15.78 -21.87
N VAL A 390 -11.80 -15.82 -20.64
CA VAL A 390 -10.66 -16.68 -20.32
C VAL A 390 -11.08 -18.10 -19.97
N ASP A 391 -10.43 -19.10 -20.57
CA ASP A 391 -10.66 -20.53 -20.32
C ASP A 391 -9.98 -21.01 -19.03
N TYR A 392 -8.81 -20.42 -18.70
CA TYR A 392 -7.94 -20.87 -17.61
C TYR A 392 -7.56 -19.73 -16.66
N VAL A 393 -7.50 -20.03 -15.35
CA VAL A 393 -6.91 -19.15 -14.34
C VAL A 393 -5.74 -19.89 -13.69
N ALA A 394 -4.52 -19.58 -14.14
CA ALA A 394 -3.29 -20.23 -13.69
C ALA A 394 -2.71 -19.53 -12.44
N MET A 395 -2.16 -20.30 -11.50
CA MET A 395 -1.52 -19.79 -10.27
C MET A 395 -0.56 -20.80 -9.62
N GLY A 396 0.09 -20.39 -8.51
CA GLY A 396 1.09 -21.17 -7.77
C GLY A 396 0.77 -21.44 -6.29
N ASN A 397 -0.51 -21.59 -5.88
CA ASN A 397 -0.85 -21.77 -4.47
C ASN A 397 -2.22 -22.48 -4.24
N PRO A 398 -2.29 -23.62 -3.52
CA PRO A 398 -3.53 -24.40 -3.37
C PRO A 398 -4.61 -23.68 -2.55
N GLY A 399 -4.23 -22.75 -1.66
CA GLY A 399 -5.19 -21.88 -0.96
C GLY A 399 -5.88 -20.90 -1.91
N CYS A 400 -5.10 -20.29 -2.81
CA CYS A 400 -5.65 -19.43 -3.87
C CYS A 400 -6.54 -20.24 -4.82
N MET A 401 -6.14 -21.46 -5.20
CA MET A 401 -6.90 -22.30 -6.13
C MET A 401 -8.31 -22.59 -5.59
N LEU A 402 -8.44 -23.00 -4.32
CA LEU A 402 -9.74 -23.27 -3.72
C LEU A 402 -10.59 -22.00 -3.56
N GLN A 403 -9.96 -20.89 -3.15
CA GLN A 403 -10.63 -19.62 -2.91
C GLN A 403 -11.15 -18.99 -4.21
N ILE A 404 -10.33 -18.96 -5.28
CA ILE A 404 -10.72 -18.42 -6.59
C ILE A 404 -11.75 -19.33 -7.27
N ALA A 405 -11.62 -20.66 -7.16
CA ALA A 405 -12.65 -21.59 -7.65
C ALA A 405 -14.01 -21.42 -6.95
N MET A 406 -14.02 -21.06 -5.66
CA MET A 406 -15.26 -20.70 -4.94
C MET A 406 -15.88 -19.41 -5.51
N GLY A 407 -15.06 -18.41 -5.83
CA GLY A 407 -15.53 -17.13 -6.38
C GLY A 407 -16.05 -17.23 -7.81
N ILE A 408 -15.33 -17.93 -8.68
CA ILE A 408 -15.76 -18.30 -10.03
C ILE A 408 -17.14 -19.00 -9.99
N ARG A 409 -17.28 -20.03 -9.15
CA ARG A 409 -18.57 -20.74 -8.98
C ARG A 409 -19.67 -19.86 -8.37
N LYS A 410 -19.32 -18.86 -7.54
CA LYS A 410 -20.28 -17.86 -7.02
C LYS A 410 -20.79 -16.93 -8.12
N ARG A 411 -19.96 -16.54 -9.11
CA ARG A 411 -20.41 -15.76 -10.29
C ARG A 411 -21.08 -16.58 -11.41
N GLY A 412 -21.22 -17.90 -11.24
CA GLY A 412 -21.71 -18.80 -12.28
C GLY A 412 -20.66 -19.13 -13.36
N GLY A 413 -19.41 -18.70 -13.18
CA GLY A 413 -18.30 -18.91 -14.11
C GLY A 413 -17.89 -20.38 -14.27
N ARG A 414 -17.09 -20.63 -15.30
CA ARG A 414 -16.69 -21.96 -15.80
C ARG A 414 -15.17 -22.12 -16.01
N GLU A 415 -14.42 -21.08 -15.70
CA GLU A 415 -12.99 -20.94 -15.93
C GLU A 415 -12.20 -21.99 -15.13
N ARG A 416 -11.27 -22.69 -15.79
CA ARG A 416 -10.48 -23.78 -15.22
C ARG A 416 -9.36 -23.21 -14.35
N VAL A 417 -9.55 -23.24 -13.03
CA VAL A 417 -8.49 -22.95 -12.06
C VAL A 417 -7.46 -24.08 -12.07
N VAL A 418 -6.22 -23.76 -12.43
CA VAL A 418 -5.12 -24.72 -12.65
C VAL A 418 -3.80 -24.23 -12.03
N HIS A 419 -2.89 -25.15 -11.74
CA HIS A 419 -1.52 -24.78 -11.41
C HIS A 419 -0.70 -24.52 -12.69
N THR A 420 0.20 -23.54 -12.70
CA THR A 420 1.03 -23.22 -13.89
C THR A 420 1.78 -24.45 -14.44
N VAL A 421 2.24 -25.34 -13.56
CA VAL A 421 2.94 -26.58 -13.95
C VAL A 421 2.05 -27.62 -14.64
N GLU A 422 0.73 -27.58 -14.44
CA GLU A 422 -0.20 -28.55 -15.03
C GLU A 422 -0.40 -28.27 -16.52
N LEU A 423 -0.46 -27.00 -16.93
CA LEU A 423 -0.53 -26.62 -18.36
C LEU A 423 0.77 -26.96 -19.11
N LEU A 424 1.92 -26.84 -18.45
CA LEU A 424 3.23 -27.24 -19.01
C LEU A 424 3.36 -28.76 -19.14
N ASP A 425 2.92 -29.52 -18.13
CA ASP A 425 2.84 -30.99 -18.19
C ASP A 425 1.82 -31.48 -19.23
N GLU A 426 0.67 -30.80 -19.35
CA GLU A 426 -0.33 -31.09 -20.36
C GLU A 426 0.23 -30.84 -21.78
N ALA A 427 0.92 -29.73 -22.01
CA ALA A 427 1.62 -29.45 -23.27
C ALA A 427 2.65 -30.53 -23.63
N TYR A 428 3.52 -30.91 -22.68
CA TYR A 428 4.48 -32.02 -22.88
C TYR A 428 3.80 -33.37 -23.16
N ARG A 429 2.62 -33.64 -22.58
CA ARG A 429 1.86 -34.89 -22.81
C ARG A 429 1.13 -34.92 -24.15
N ARG A 430 0.68 -33.77 -24.65
CA ARG A 430 0.00 -33.64 -25.95
C ARG A 430 0.94 -33.81 -27.15
N GLU A 431 2.26 -33.84 -26.92
CA GLU A 431 3.24 -34.36 -27.88
C GLU A 431 3.10 -35.88 -28.11
N GLU A 432 2.53 -36.61 -27.14
CA GLU A 432 2.54 -38.07 -27.09
C GLU A 432 1.17 -38.71 -27.49
N ALA A 433 0.06 -37.96 -27.64
CA ALA A 433 -1.27 -38.49 -28.08
C ALA A 433 -2.30 -37.42 -28.58
N PRO A 434 -3.32 -37.79 -29.40
CA PRO A 434 -4.41 -36.89 -29.88
C PRO A 434 -5.67 -36.82 -28.97
N GLU A 435 -6.59 -35.88 -29.24
CA GLU A 435 -7.76 -35.51 -28.38
C GLU A 435 -9.11 -35.31 -29.14
N GLU A 436 -10.23 -35.21 -28.40
CA GLU A 436 -11.57 -34.71 -28.82
C GLU A 436 -12.38 -34.12 -27.62
N GLU A 437 -13.44 -33.33 -27.84
CA GLU A 437 -13.96 -32.26 -26.92
C GLU A 437 -15.37 -32.46 -26.24
N ALA A 438 -15.82 -31.47 -25.42
CA ALA A 438 -17.18 -31.35 -24.81
C ALA A 438 -17.56 -29.89 -24.37
N ALA A 439 -18.84 -29.54 -24.09
CA ALA A 439 -19.33 -28.13 -23.99
C ALA A 439 -20.44 -27.71 -22.93
N ALA A 440 -20.40 -26.42 -22.50
CA ALA A 440 -21.47 -25.38 -22.18
C ALA A 440 -22.59 -25.60 -21.06
N VAL A 441 -23.55 -24.72 -20.61
CA VAL A 441 -23.76 -23.23 -20.35
C VAL A 441 -24.35 -23.00 -18.90
N ALA A 442 -24.43 -21.79 -18.29
CA ALA A 442 -24.40 -21.51 -16.82
C ALA A 442 -25.65 -20.86 -16.08
N GLU A 443 -25.40 -20.18 -14.93
CA GLU A 443 -26.19 -19.12 -14.19
C GLU A 443 -27.36 -19.51 -13.21
N ALA A 444 -27.81 -18.69 -12.20
CA ALA A 444 -27.16 -17.63 -11.37
C ALA A 444 -27.76 -17.34 -9.91
N PRO A 445 -28.63 -16.32 -9.58
CA PRO A 445 -28.67 -15.62 -8.24
C PRO A 445 -30.06 -15.66 -7.51
N ALA A 446 -30.52 -14.89 -6.46
CA ALA A 446 -30.09 -13.72 -5.63
C ALA A 446 -30.86 -13.63 -4.24
N GLY A 447 -30.63 -12.63 -3.35
CA GLY A 447 -31.48 -12.27 -2.15
C GLY A 447 -30.76 -11.66 -0.89
N ALA A 448 -31.43 -10.93 0.04
CA ALA A 448 -30.87 -10.17 1.21
C ALA A 448 -31.82 -10.15 2.49
N VAL A 449 -31.74 -9.38 3.61
CA VAL A 449 -31.13 -8.07 4.06
C VAL A 449 -31.02 -7.92 5.64
N SER A 450 -30.26 -6.90 6.12
CA SER A 450 -30.32 -6.08 7.41
C SER A 450 -30.17 -6.77 8.83
N GLU A 451 -30.09 -6.17 10.06
CA GLU A 451 -30.08 -4.80 10.71
C GLU A 451 -29.67 -4.95 12.25
N VAL A 452 -29.49 -4.00 13.23
CA VAL A 452 -29.38 -2.51 13.44
C VAL A 452 -28.15 -2.22 14.41
N ARG A 453 -28.04 -1.50 15.58
CA ARG A 453 -28.81 -0.56 16.49
C ARG A 453 -27.85 0.17 17.51
N ASP A 454 -28.41 1.12 18.30
CA ASP A 454 -28.05 1.72 19.63
C ASP A 454 -26.90 2.76 19.78
N GLU A 455 -27.07 3.92 20.45
CA GLU A 455 -28.19 4.89 20.44
C GLU A 455 -27.66 6.32 20.78
N GLY A 456 -28.16 7.38 20.12
CA GLY A 456 -27.72 8.79 20.32
C GLY A 456 -27.18 9.50 19.06
N LEU A 457 -26.17 10.37 19.20
CA LEU A 457 -25.51 11.07 18.06
C LEU A 457 -24.99 10.08 17.02
N ILE A 458 -24.32 9.02 17.49
CA ILE A 458 -23.82 7.96 16.64
C ILE A 458 -24.97 7.29 15.87
N GLU A 459 -26.15 7.15 16.47
CA GLU A 459 -27.31 6.67 15.73
C GLU A 459 -27.88 7.67 14.73
N GLU A 460 -27.89 8.97 14.99
CA GLU A 460 -28.30 9.95 13.97
C GLU A 460 -27.37 9.92 12.76
N LEU A 461 -26.07 9.68 12.95
CA LEU A 461 -25.11 9.45 11.87
C LEU A 461 -25.34 8.08 11.18
N ILE A 462 -25.59 7.01 11.92
CA ILE A 462 -25.87 5.66 11.38
C ILE A 462 -27.20 5.62 10.60
N ARG A 463 -28.22 6.37 11.06
CA ARG A 463 -29.51 6.53 10.36
C ARG A 463 -29.37 7.34 9.06
N LEU A 464 -28.35 8.21 8.95
CA LEU A 464 -28.04 8.96 7.73
C LEU A 464 -27.19 8.17 6.72
N LEU A 465 -26.18 7.41 7.17
CA LEU A 465 -25.14 6.82 6.30
C LEU A 465 -25.11 5.27 6.24
N GLY A 466 -25.84 4.62 7.15
CA GLY A 466 -25.68 3.20 7.47
C GLY A 466 -24.57 2.95 8.50
N LYS A 467 -24.65 1.80 9.18
CA LYS A 467 -23.75 1.41 10.28
C LYS A 467 -22.28 1.36 9.87
N ASP A 468 -22.02 0.80 8.69
CA ASP A 468 -20.66 0.56 8.17
C ASP A 468 -19.94 1.85 7.75
N ALA A 469 -20.59 3.01 7.87
CA ALA A 469 -20.09 4.33 7.50
C ALA A 469 -19.89 5.27 8.71
N VAL A 470 -19.93 4.75 9.94
CA VAL A 470 -19.71 5.52 11.18
C VAL A 470 -18.79 4.76 12.14
N LEU A 471 -17.67 5.37 12.51
CA LEU A 471 -16.70 4.88 13.49
C LEU A 471 -16.73 5.73 14.74
N PHE A 472 -16.62 5.08 15.90
CA PHE A 472 -16.77 5.74 17.20
C PHE A 472 -16.12 4.99 18.38
N LYS A 473 -15.50 3.82 18.17
CA LYS A 473 -14.74 3.14 19.22
C LYS A 473 -13.33 3.75 19.30
N LYS A 474 -12.73 3.78 20.48
CA LYS A 474 -11.40 4.41 20.68
C LYS A 474 -10.33 3.80 19.76
N GLU A 475 -10.43 2.51 19.52
CA GLU A 475 -9.52 1.69 18.70
C GLU A 475 -9.65 2.05 17.21
N ASP A 476 -10.88 2.35 16.74
CA ASP A 476 -11.12 2.85 15.39
C ASP A 476 -10.50 4.26 15.22
N LEU A 477 -10.71 5.11 16.23
CA LEU A 477 -10.43 6.55 16.21
C LEU A 477 -8.94 6.89 16.34
N LEU A 478 -8.14 6.07 17.03
CA LEU A 478 -6.67 6.22 17.13
C LEU A 478 -5.99 6.37 15.77
N ALA A 479 -6.49 5.66 14.75
CA ALA A 479 -5.89 5.71 13.42
C ALA A 479 -6.25 6.99 12.62
N TYR A 480 -7.04 7.89 13.20
CA TYR A 480 -7.34 9.21 12.66
C TYR A 480 -6.87 10.32 13.61
N GLU A 481 -5.97 10.01 14.55
CA GLU A 481 -5.50 10.97 15.57
C GLU A 481 -4.64 12.11 15.02
N CYS A 482 -4.01 11.90 13.86
CA CYS A 482 -3.26 12.86 13.06
C CYS A 482 -3.35 12.50 11.57
N ASP A 483 -2.80 13.33 10.68
CA ASP A 483 -2.47 12.96 9.30
C ASP A 483 -1.01 12.45 9.20
N ALA A 484 -0.20 12.91 8.24
CA ALA A 484 1.23 12.56 8.20
C ALA A 484 2.08 13.51 9.08
N TYR A 485 1.52 14.63 9.55
CA TYR A 485 2.11 15.42 10.64
C TYR A 485 1.90 14.71 11.98
N THR A 486 2.90 13.96 12.43
CA THR A 486 2.77 13.07 13.60
C THR A 486 3.06 13.74 14.96
N LEU A 487 3.47 15.01 14.97
CA LEU A 487 3.81 15.76 16.20
C LEU A 487 2.59 16.16 17.04
N GLU A 488 1.51 16.63 16.42
CA GLU A 488 0.24 16.91 17.11
C GLU A 488 -0.77 15.78 16.89
N LYS A 489 -1.46 15.39 17.97
CA LYS A 489 -2.38 14.25 18.01
C LYS A 489 -3.54 14.48 18.97
N ALA A 490 -4.77 14.16 18.55
CA ALA A 490 -5.92 14.04 19.45
C ALA A 490 -6.95 13.05 18.90
N LEU A 491 -7.88 12.55 19.72
CA LEU A 491 -8.93 11.65 19.23
C LEU A 491 -10.14 12.45 18.70
N PRO A 492 -10.64 12.18 17.47
CA PRO A 492 -11.91 12.71 17.01
C PRO A 492 -13.08 12.03 17.75
N ARG A 493 -14.25 12.67 17.81
CA ARG A 493 -15.45 12.12 18.47
C ARG A 493 -16.12 11.00 17.67
N ALA A 494 -16.01 11.07 16.35
CA ALA A 494 -16.42 10.05 15.39
C ALA A 494 -15.71 10.27 14.06
N VAL A 495 -15.69 9.26 13.18
CA VAL A 495 -15.32 9.39 11.77
C VAL A 495 -16.46 8.86 10.92
N VAL A 496 -16.84 9.58 9.87
CA VAL A 496 -17.99 9.24 9.02
C VAL A 496 -17.63 9.25 7.54
N PHE A 497 -18.27 8.39 6.75
CA PHE A 497 -17.87 8.08 5.37
C PHE A 497 -19.03 8.22 4.38
N PRO A 498 -19.42 9.45 4.00
CA PRO A 498 -20.44 9.69 2.98
C PRO A 498 -19.99 9.18 1.60
N ARG A 499 -20.97 8.92 0.73
CA ARG A 499 -20.80 8.35 -0.62
C ARG A 499 -21.10 9.34 -1.75
N ASN A 500 -21.77 10.44 -1.42
CA ASN A 500 -22.31 11.45 -2.34
C ASN A 500 -22.43 12.82 -1.66
N THR A 501 -22.83 13.83 -2.44
CA THR A 501 -22.99 15.22 -1.97
C THR A 501 -24.12 15.36 -0.95
N GLU A 502 -25.19 14.58 -1.11
CA GLU A 502 -26.42 14.64 -0.33
C GLU A 502 -26.21 14.11 1.10
N GLU A 503 -25.53 12.98 1.24
CA GLU A 503 -25.08 12.41 2.51
C GLU A 503 -24.13 13.37 3.23
N THR A 504 -23.18 13.97 2.50
CA THR A 504 -22.23 14.96 3.05
C THR A 504 -22.97 16.18 3.61
N ALA A 505 -23.90 16.75 2.83
CA ALA A 505 -24.74 17.87 3.27
C ALA A 505 -25.66 17.50 4.44
N ALA A 506 -26.23 16.29 4.47
CA ALA A 506 -27.05 15.82 5.58
C ALA A 506 -26.26 15.71 6.90
N VAL A 507 -25.02 15.22 6.83
CA VAL A 507 -24.08 15.18 7.95
C VAL A 507 -23.70 16.59 8.42
N VAL A 508 -23.31 17.49 7.51
CA VAL A 508 -22.93 18.87 7.88
C VAL A 508 -24.10 19.61 8.54
N ARG A 509 -25.32 19.51 7.97
CA ARG A 509 -26.54 20.07 8.59
C ARG A 509 -26.78 19.52 10.00
N LEU A 510 -26.52 18.24 10.24
CA LEU A 510 -26.67 17.62 11.55
C LEU A 510 -25.64 18.15 12.56
N LEU A 511 -24.37 18.23 12.16
CA LEU A 511 -23.28 18.69 13.01
C LEU A 511 -23.40 20.19 13.31
N ASN A 512 -23.78 21.02 12.34
CA ASN A 512 -24.09 22.44 12.53
C ASN A 512 -25.25 22.63 13.53
N ARG A 513 -26.39 21.94 13.35
CA ARG A 513 -27.52 22.01 14.30
C ARG A 513 -27.12 21.61 15.73
N ARG A 514 -26.19 20.66 15.87
CA ARG A 514 -25.67 20.19 17.17
C ARG A 514 -24.47 21.01 17.68
N LYS A 515 -24.01 22.02 16.94
CA LYS A 515 -22.79 22.82 17.19
C LYS A 515 -21.56 21.95 17.49
N ILE A 516 -21.40 20.90 16.68
CA ILE A 516 -20.24 20.00 16.71
C ILE A 516 -19.32 20.39 15.55
N PRO A 517 -18.05 20.74 15.80
CA PRO A 517 -17.09 21.02 14.73
C PRO A 517 -16.74 19.76 13.94
N PHE A 518 -16.27 19.92 12.72
CA PHE A 518 -15.99 18.82 11.81
C PHE A 518 -14.82 19.11 10.86
N ILE A 519 -14.18 18.05 10.38
CA ILE A 519 -12.96 18.13 9.56
C ILE A 519 -13.15 17.28 8.30
N PRO A 520 -13.12 17.85 7.08
CA PRO A 520 -13.04 17.05 5.87
C PRO A 520 -11.66 16.37 5.77
N ARG A 521 -11.62 15.10 5.39
CA ARG A 521 -10.36 14.35 5.25
C ARG A 521 -10.36 13.46 4.00
N GLY A 522 -9.31 13.61 3.19
CA GLY A 522 -8.97 12.67 2.11
C GLY A 522 -8.28 11.42 2.67
N ALA A 523 -7.11 11.07 2.11
CA ALA A 523 -6.31 9.92 2.58
C ALA A 523 -5.54 10.14 3.90
N GLY A 524 -5.43 11.37 4.41
CA GLY A 524 -4.55 11.67 5.55
C GLY A 524 -3.07 11.51 5.19
N THR A 525 -2.67 12.22 4.12
CA THR A 525 -1.29 12.31 3.59
C THR A 525 -0.72 13.72 3.64
N GLY A 526 -1.48 14.70 4.18
CA GLY A 526 -1.01 16.06 4.40
C GLY A 526 0.04 16.10 5.52
N LEU A 527 0.96 17.06 5.45
CA LEU A 527 2.15 17.17 6.29
C LEU A 527 2.14 18.39 7.23
N SER A 528 1.11 19.23 7.14
CA SER A 528 0.88 20.44 7.93
C SER A 528 -0.02 20.23 9.16
N GLY A 529 -0.63 19.06 9.31
CA GLY A 529 -1.67 18.81 10.31
C GLY A 529 -3.06 19.37 9.95
N GLY A 530 -3.28 19.78 8.69
CA GLY A 530 -4.56 20.29 8.21
C GLY A 530 -5.74 19.33 8.48
N ALA A 531 -5.51 18.00 8.44
CA ALA A 531 -6.52 16.97 8.72
C ALA A 531 -6.38 16.30 10.10
N THR A 532 -5.67 16.96 11.04
CA THR A 532 -5.52 16.53 12.44
C THR A 532 -6.62 17.14 13.34
N PRO A 533 -7.36 16.32 14.11
CA PRO A 533 -8.37 16.78 15.08
C PRO A 533 -7.74 17.31 16.37
N ARG A 534 -8.55 17.98 17.20
CA ARG A 534 -8.15 18.62 18.46
C ARG A 534 -8.95 18.14 19.67
N GLY A 535 -9.71 17.05 19.53
CA GLY A 535 -10.45 16.38 20.62
C GLY A 535 -11.96 16.62 20.63
N GLY A 536 -12.49 17.47 19.73
CA GLY A 536 -13.90 17.89 19.72
C GLY A 536 -14.66 17.58 18.42
N GLU A 537 -13.94 17.23 17.35
CA GLU A 537 -14.44 17.22 15.99
C GLU A 537 -14.97 15.85 15.53
N VAL A 538 -15.87 15.85 14.54
CA VAL A 538 -16.20 14.66 13.75
C VAL A 538 -15.48 14.74 12.40
N ILE A 539 -14.70 13.73 12.05
CA ILE A 539 -14.00 13.71 10.76
C ILE A 539 -14.95 13.17 9.68
N ILE A 540 -15.09 13.91 8.58
CA ILE A 540 -15.86 13.53 7.39
C ILE A 540 -14.87 13.01 6.36
N SER A 541 -14.71 11.69 6.29
CA SER A 541 -13.78 11.02 5.39
C SER A 541 -14.39 10.86 4.00
N LEU A 542 -13.80 11.57 3.04
CA LEU A 542 -14.23 11.58 1.64
C LEU A 542 -13.75 10.34 0.85
N ALA A 543 -13.01 9.42 1.48
CA ALA A 543 -12.38 8.26 0.85
C ALA A 543 -13.36 7.24 0.22
N ARG A 544 -14.67 7.35 0.48
CA ARG A 544 -15.72 6.55 -0.19
C ARG A 544 -16.45 7.29 -1.33
N MET A 545 -16.16 8.58 -1.50
CA MET A 545 -16.57 9.37 -2.65
C MET A 545 -15.47 9.26 -3.72
N ASN A 546 -15.31 8.07 -4.31
CA ASN A 546 -14.14 7.71 -5.12
C ASN A 546 -14.49 7.30 -6.57
N ARG A 547 -15.52 7.91 -7.16
CA ARG A 547 -15.93 7.68 -8.56
C ARG A 547 -15.36 8.73 -9.52
N LEU A 548 -14.99 8.26 -10.71
CA LEU A 548 -14.90 9.07 -11.92
C LEU A 548 -16.33 9.18 -12.48
N LEU A 549 -16.85 10.41 -12.60
CA LEU A 549 -18.25 10.67 -12.95
C LEU A 549 -18.43 10.90 -14.45
N SER A 550 -17.47 11.57 -15.11
CA SER A 550 -17.43 11.72 -16.56
C SER A 550 -16.03 12.05 -17.06
N VAL A 551 -15.78 11.77 -18.35
CA VAL A 551 -14.58 12.18 -19.09
C VAL A 551 -15.01 12.77 -20.43
N ASP A 552 -14.44 13.91 -20.78
CA ASP A 552 -14.63 14.61 -22.06
C ASP A 552 -13.24 14.96 -22.61
N LEU A 553 -12.65 14.01 -23.33
CA LEU A 553 -11.31 14.20 -23.93
C LEU A 553 -11.26 15.28 -25.02
N PRO A 554 -12.28 15.48 -25.89
CA PRO A 554 -12.32 16.62 -26.82
C PRO A 554 -12.15 17.98 -26.13
N ASN A 555 -12.86 18.23 -25.02
CA ASN A 555 -12.70 19.45 -24.22
C ASN A 555 -11.64 19.34 -23.10
N ARG A 556 -10.91 18.22 -23.06
CA ARG A 556 -9.85 17.85 -22.11
C ARG A 556 -10.25 18.00 -20.64
N ARG A 557 -11.30 17.30 -20.24
CA ARG A 557 -11.94 17.39 -18.92
C ARG A 557 -12.23 16.02 -18.31
N ALA A 558 -12.24 15.98 -16.98
CA ALA A 558 -12.89 14.93 -16.21
C ALA A 558 -13.69 15.55 -15.06
N VAL A 559 -14.78 14.91 -14.64
CA VAL A 559 -15.48 15.22 -13.39
C VAL A 559 -15.28 14.03 -12.45
N ILE A 560 -14.75 14.29 -11.26
CA ILE A 560 -14.40 13.26 -10.27
C ILE A 560 -14.96 13.60 -8.88
N GLN A 561 -15.09 12.59 -8.04
CA GLN A 561 -15.37 12.75 -6.61
C GLN A 561 -14.05 12.93 -5.79
N PRO A 562 -14.05 13.64 -4.65
CA PRO A 562 -12.86 14.06 -3.90
C PRO A 562 -11.99 12.94 -3.32
N GLY A 563 -12.55 11.74 -3.15
CA GLY A 563 -11.85 10.52 -2.69
C GLY A 563 -11.17 9.74 -3.82
N TYR A 564 -11.25 10.19 -5.07
CA TYR A 564 -10.51 9.58 -6.18
C TYR A 564 -9.00 9.78 -5.99
N ILE A 565 -8.20 8.72 -6.15
CA ILE A 565 -6.74 8.77 -6.00
C ILE A 565 -6.13 9.51 -7.20
N ASN A 566 -5.17 10.40 -6.93
CA ASN A 566 -4.56 11.27 -7.93
C ASN A 566 -4.03 10.50 -9.16
N LEU A 567 -3.10 9.54 -8.95
CA LEU A 567 -2.49 8.77 -10.03
C LEU A 567 -3.50 7.94 -10.84
N HIS A 568 -4.60 7.50 -10.21
CA HIS A 568 -5.63 6.70 -10.89
C HIS A 568 -6.31 7.49 -12.01
N LEU A 569 -6.38 8.83 -11.91
CA LEU A 569 -6.99 9.64 -12.96
C LEU A 569 -6.12 9.65 -14.22
N THR A 570 -4.80 9.76 -14.07
CA THR A 570 -3.86 9.60 -15.18
C THR A 570 -3.97 8.19 -15.77
N GLN A 571 -3.97 7.14 -14.93
CA GLN A 571 -4.10 5.75 -15.40
C GLN A 571 -5.40 5.52 -16.20
N ALA A 572 -6.52 6.13 -15.81
CA ALA A 572 -7.82 5.98 -16.44
C ALA A 572 -7.98 6.66 -17.82
N VAL A 573 -7.00 7.48 -18.25
CA VAL A 573 -7.00 8.16 -19.56
C VAL A 573 -5.67 8.03 -20.33
N ALA A 574 -4.74 7.22 -19.80
CA ALA A 574 -3.38 7.11 -20.35
C ALA A 574 -3.34 6.40 -21.71
N ASP A 575 -4.21 5.42 -21.92
CA ASP A 575 -4.39 4.67 -23.18
C ASP A 575 -4.80 5.58 -24.35
N GLN A 576 -5.61 6.60 -24.05
CA GLN A 576 -6.06 7.63 -24.99
C GLN A 576 -5.06 8.78 -25.13
N GLY A 577 -3.88 8.66 -24.49
CA GLY A 577 -2.77 9.60 -24.58
C GLY A 577 -2.99 10.90 -23.80
N TYR A 578 -3.69 10.86 -22.66
CA TYR A 578 -3.90 12.00 -21.75
C TYR A 578 -3.34 11.71 -20.35
N TYR A 579 -3.27 12.73 -19.49
CA TYR A 579 -2.92 12.62 -18.08
C TYR A 579 -3.49 13.79 -17.25
N TYR A 580 -3.46 13.66 -15.92
CA TYR A 580 -3.67 14.77 -14.97
C TYR A 580 -2.31 15.20 -14.40
N ALA A 581 -2.01 16.50 -14.42
CA ALA A 581 -0.64 17.01 -14.30
C ALA A 581 -0.09 17.29 -12.89
N PRO A 582 -0.89 17.72 -11.88
CA PRO A 582 -0.40 17.85 -10.51
C PRO A 582 0.03 16.48 -9.95
N ASP A 583 1.33 16.28 -9.79
CA ASP A 583 1.96 14.97 -9.55
C ASP A 583 2.72 14.90 -8.21
N PRO A 584 2.06 15.18 -7.06
CA PRO A 584 2.74 15.23 -5.77
C PRO A 584 3.43 13.91 -5.44
N SER A 585 4.45 13.93 -4.58
CA SER A 585 5.20 12.73 -4.18
C SER A 585 4.31 11.63 -3.58
N SER A 586 3.14 12.00 -3.05
CA SER A 586 2.11 11.12 -2.50
C SER A 586 1.03 10.67 -3.50
N GLN A 587 1.16 10.94 -4.81
CA GLN A 587 0.14 10.70 -5.87
C GLN A 587 -0.45 9.27 -5.93
N GLN A 588 0.28 8.26 -5.45
CA GLN A 588 -0.18 6.86 -5.35
C GLN A 588 -1.20 6.62 -4.22
N ALA A 589 -1.36 7.58 -3.30
CA ALA A 589 -2.19 7.45 -2.10
C ALA A 589 -3.06 8.69 -1.81
N CYS A 590 -2.62 9.90 -2.17
CA CYS A 590 -3.40 11.12 -1.97
C CYS A 590 -4.63 11.17 -2.88
N THR A 591 -5.70 11.82 -2.42
CA THR A 591 -6.93 11.98 -3.20
C THR A 591 -7.06 13.40 -3.75
N ILE A 592 -7.74 13.56 -4.88
CA ILE A 592 -7.80 14.85 -5.59
C ILE A 592 -8.52 15.93 -4.74
N GLY A 593 -9.47 15.54 -3.88
CA GLY A 593 -10.05 16.48 -2.89
C GLY A 593 -9.06 16.94 -1.82
N GLY A 594 -8.06 16.12 -1.47
CA GLY A 594 -6.91 16.55 -0.67
C GLY A 594 -6.00 17.49 -1.46
N ASN A 595 -5.75 17.20 -2.75
CA ASN A 595 -4.98 18.10 -3.60
C ASN A 595 -5.64 19.48 -3.74
N VAL A 596 -6.98 19.54 -3.83
CA VAL A 596 -7.74 20.80 -3.77
C VAL A 596 -7.63 21.48 -2.41
N GLY A 597 -7.69 20.72 -1.30
CA GLY A 597 -7.55 21.26 0.06
C GLY A 597 -6.22 21.97 0.30
N GLU A 598 -5.10 21.36 -0.08
CA GLU A 598 -3.73 21.87 0.15
C GLU A 598 -3.19 22.73 -1.03
N ASN A 599 -3.94 22.89 -2.13
CA ASN A 599 -3.44 23.38 -3.43
C ASN A 599 -2.18 22.63 -3.93
N ALA A 600 -2.17 21.30 -3.76
CA ALA A 600 -0.95 20.48 -3.87
C ALA A 600 -0.19 20.66 -5.21
N GLY A 601 1.13 20.62 -5.12
CA GLY A 601 2.09 20.69 -6.21
C GLY A 601 2.55 19.30 -6.69
N GLY A 602 3.86 19.17 -6.91
CA GLY A 602 4.52 18.05 -7.55
C GLY A 602 5.74 18.49 -8.38
N ALA A 603 6.59 17.53 -8.73
CA ALA A 603 7.84 17.80 -9.45
C ALA A 603 7.63 18.48 -10.81
N HIS A 604 6.48 18.23 -11.46
CA HIS A 604 6.17 18.79 -12.78
C HIS A 604 5.44 20.16 -12.73
N CYS A 605 5.20 20.70 -11.52
CA CYS A 605 4.50 21.97 -11.35
C CYS A 605 5.28 23.19 -11.84
N LEU A 606 6.61 23.10 -11.94
CA LEU A 606 7.48 24.08 -12.61
C LEU A 606 6.96 24.49 -14.00
N LYS A 607 6.52 23.51 -14.79
CA LYS A 607 6.05 23.72 -16.16
C LYS A 607 4.54 23.75 -16.28
N TYR A 608 3.84 22.98 -15.45
CA TYR A 608 2.41 22.73 -15.59
C TYR A 608 1.55 23.43 -14.54
N GLY A 609 2.13 24.07 -13.53
CA GLY A 609 1.41 24.70 -12.42
C GLY A 609 0.87 23.69 -11.39
N VAL A 610 0.42 24.22 -10.26
CA VAL A 610 -0.11 23.46 -9.12
C VAL A 610 -1.62 23.19 -9.28
N THR A 611 -2.26 22.54 -8.30
CA THR A 611 -3.66 22.10 -8.39
C THR A 611 -4.63 23.20 -8.87
N THR A 612 -4.50 24.44 -8.40
CA THR A 612 -5.38 25.56 -8.83
C THR A 612 -5.34 25.86 -10.33
N ASN A 613 -4.29 25.47 -11.06
CA ASN A 613 -4.21 25.67 -12.51
C ASN A 613 -4.99 24.61 -13.32
N HIS A 614 -5.38 23.51 -12.65
CA HIS A 614 -6.06 22.37 -13.25
C HIS A 614 -7.49 22.15 -12.73
N VAL A 615 -7.92 22.81 -11.65
CA VAL A 615 -9.33 22.86 -11.27
C VAL A 615 -10.07 23.83 -12.19
N LEU A 616 -11.22 23.42 -12.70
CA LEU A 616 -12.09 24.20 -13.60
C LEU A 616 -13.46 24.51 -12.99
N GLY A 617 -13.81 23.83 -11.90
CA GLY A 617 -15.04 24.06 -11.14
C GLY A 617 -15.19 23.05 -10.01
N LEU A 618 -15.92 23.44 -8.97
CA LEU A 618 -16.11 22.68 -7.73
C LEU A 618 -17.60 22.63 -7.36
N LYS A 619 -18.09 21.48 -6.90
CA LYS A 619 -19.30 21.40 -6.09
C LYS A 619 -18.90 21.33 -4.63
N VAL A 620 -19.48 22.19 -3.79
CA VAL A 620 -19.11 22.32 -2.39
C VAL A 620 -20.33 22.28 -1.48
N VAL A 621 -20.15 21.67 -0.31
CA VAL A 621 -21.06 21.70 0.83
C VAL A 621 -20.53 22.76 1.80
N LEU A 622 -21.29 23.84 1.99
CA LEU A 622 -20.93 24.93 2.90
C LEU A 622 -21.10 24.51 4.38
N PRO A 623 -20.56 25.26 5.37
CA PRO A 623 -20.57 24.84 6.78
C PRO A 623 -21.93 24.78 7.48
N ASP A 624 -23.00 25.32 6.90
CA ASP A 624 -24.39 25.10 7.28
C ASP A 624 -25.02 23.87 6.59
N GLY A 625 -24.38 23.41 5.52
CA GLY A 625 -24.78 22.33 4.64
C GLY A 625 -25.67 22.77 3.47
N GLU A 626 -25.66 24.04 3.05
CA GLU A 626 -26.04 24.38 1.68
C GLU A 626 -25.10 23.71 0.67
N VAL A 627 -25.59 23.43 -0.54
CA VAL A 627 -24.80 22.86 -1.65
C VAL A 627 -24.75 23.89 -2.76
N THR A 628 -23.56 24.27 -3.20
CA THR A 628 -23.37 25.25 -4.28
C THR A 628 -22.28 24.81 -5.26
N GLU A 629 -22.25 25.42 -6.43
CA GLU A 629 -21.29 25.17 -7.50
C GLU A 629 -20.47 26.44 -7.78
N LEU A 630 -19.15 26.28 -7.93
CA LEU A 630 -18.18 27.36 -8.12
C LEU A 630 -17.44 27.13 -9.44
N GLY A 631 -17.34 28.15 -10.29
CA GLY A 631 -16.71 28.05 -11.62
C GLY A 631 -17.53 27.23 -12.61
N GLY A 632 -16.87 26.47 -13.49
CA GLY A 632 -17.49 25.61 -14.50
C GLY A 632 -17.32 26.11 -15.94
N LEU A 633 -18.33 25.86 -16.79
CA LEU A 633 -18.49 26.55 -18.09
C LEU A 633 -19.98 26.83 -18.38
N PRO A 634 -20.32 27.97 -19.02
CA PRO A 634 -19.43 29.08 -19.35
C PRO A 634 -18.86 29.74 -18.09
N ASP A 635 -17.69 30.37 -18.23
CA ASP A 635 -17.14 31.19 -17.16
C ASP A 635 -18.09 32.35 -16.85
N THR A 636 -18.24 32.71 -15.56
CA THR A 636 -19.30 33.62 -15.10
C THR A 636 -18.71 34.93 -14.57
N PRO A 637 -19.24 36.11 -14.96
CA PRO A 637 -18.67 37.39 -14.54
C PRO A 637 -18.75 37.58 -13.01
N GLY A 638 -17.60 37.64 -12.34
CA GLY A 638 -17.52 37.76 -10.89
C GLY A 638 -16.08 37.69 -10.36
N TYR A 639 -15.95 37.22 -9.11
CA TYR A 639 -14.67 36.88 -8.50
C TYR A 639 -14.32 35.41 -8.76
N ASP A 640 -13.03 35.07 -8.81
CA ASP A 640 -12.60 33.67 -8.84
C ASP A 640 -12.79 33.00 -7.47
N LEU A 641 -13.98 32.45 -7.27
CA LEU A 641 -14.32 31.66 -6.07
C LEU A 641 -13.70 30.25 -6.11
N VAL A 642 -13.18 29.78 -7.26
CA VAL A 642 -12.48 28.49 -7.34
C VAL A 642 -11.08 28.66 -6.77
N GLY A 643 -10.33 29.66 -7.23
CA GLY A 643 -9.01 30.03 -6.70
C GLY A 643 -9.03 30.43 -5.21
N LEU A 644 -10.17 30.86 -4.67
CA LEU A 644 -10.35 31.10 -3.23
C LEU A 644 -10.60 29.81 -2.41
N PHE A 645 -11.21 28.78 -3.01
CA PHE A 645 -11.50 27.50 -2.33
C PHE A 645 -10.35 26.49 -2.44
N VAL A 646 -9.55 26.53 -3.51
CA VAL A 646 -8.33 25.73 -3.64
C VAL A 646 -7.27 26.27 -2.68
N GLY A 647 -6.69 25.42 -1.83
CA GLY A 647 -5.78 25.85 -0.76
C GLY A 647 -6.49 26.32 0.52
N SER A 648 -7.81 26.14 0.63
CA SER A 648 -8.57 26.54 1.84
C SER A 648 -8.45 25.58 3.03
N GLU A 649 -7.74 24.45 2.88
CA GLU A 649 -7.62 23.35 3.85
C GLU A 649 -8.97 22.83 4.41
N GLY A 650 -10.05 23.01 3.64
CA GLY A 650 -11.40 22.67 4.09
C GLY A 650 -11.92 23.53 5.25
N THR A 651 -11.35 24.72 5.48
CA THR A 651 -11.82 25.68 6.49
C THR A 651 -13.02 26.52 6.04
N MET A 652 -13.36 26.48 4.74
CA MET A 652 -14.48 27.20 4.13
C MET A 652 -15.65 26.29 3.69
N GLY A 653 -15.47 24.97 3.67
CA GLY A 653 -16.47 24.02 3.21
C GLY A 653 -15.86 22.68 2.77
N ILE A 654 -16.71 21.78 2.27
CA ILE A 654 -16.32 20.42 1.84
C ILE A 654 -16.59 20.26 0.34
N VAL A 655 -15.54 20.06 -0.43
CA VAL A 655 -15.62 19.75 -1.87
C VAL A 655 -16.15 18.33 -2.08
N THR A 656 -17.19 18.15 -2.91
CA THR A 656 -17.84 16.85 -3.16
C THR A 656 -17.82 16.39 -4.62
N GLU A 657 -17.64 17.31 -5.57
CA GLU A 657 -17.34 17.00 -6.99
C GLU A 657 -16.35 18.03 -7.52
N ILE A 658 -15.43 17.60 -8.40
CA ILE A 658 -14.33 18.41 -8.92
C ILE A 658 -14.30 18.24 -10.44
N THR A 659 -14.40 19.33 -11.19
CA THR A 659 -14.12 19.36 -12.62
C THR A 659 -12.65 19.72 -12.82
N VAL A 660 -11.88 18.84 -13.45
CA VAL A 660 -10.45 19.03 -13.70
C VAL A 660 -10.10 19.08 -15.19
N ARG A 661 -9.03 19.81 -15.50
CA ARG A 661 -8.33 19.83 -16.78
C ARG A 661 -7.50 18.56 -16.94
N LEU A 662 -7.53 17.98 -18.13
CA LEU A 662 -6.61 16.93 -18.57
C LEU A 662 -5.58 17.53 -19.53
N MET A 663 -4.35 17.03 -19.45
CA MET A 663 -3.25 17.40 -20.33
C MET A 663 -3.04 16.29 -21.37
N LYS A 664 -2.62 16.67 -22.58
CA LYS A 664 -2.22 15.70 -23.61
C LYS A 664 -0.80 15.25 -23.30
N GLN A 665 -0.53 13.96 -23.34
CA GLN A 665 0.84 13.44 -23.16
C GLN A 665 1.80 14.09 -24.17
N PRO A 666 3.06 14.40 -23.78
CA PRO A 666 4.08 14.88 -24.71
C PRO A 666 4.43 13.78 -25.73
N GLU A 667 5.02 14.17 -26.87
CA GLU A 667 5.52 13.22 -27.87
C GLU A 667 6.73 12.44 -27.36
N GLY A 668 7.54 13.09 -26.52
CA GLY A 668 8.67 12.49 -25.84
C GLY A 668 9.01 13.20 -24.52
N VAL A 669 9.70 12.47 -23.66
CA VAL A 669 10.37 12.97 -22.44
C VAL A 669 11.86 12.58 -22.56
N ARG A 670 12.76 13.36 -21.98
CA ARG A 670 14.18 13.02 -21.79
C ARG A 670 14.66 13.54 -20.44
N THR A 671 15.61 12.83 -19.83
CA THR A 671 16.12 13.13 -18.48
C THR A 671 17.62 13.25 -18.46
N VAL A 672 18.13 14.21 -17.70
CA VAL A 672 19.56 14.34 -17.34
C VAL A 672 19.73 14.09 -15.85
N LEU A 673 20.69 13.24 -15.50
CA LEU A 673 21.25 13.13 -14.16
C LEU A 673 22.58 13.90 -14.12
N ALA A 674 22.77 14.75 -13.11
CA ALA A 674 24.02 15.48 -12.89
C ALA A 674 24.47 15.35 -11.43
N LEU A 675 25.74 15.01 -11.22
CA LEU A 675 26.36 14.73 -9.92
C LEU A 675 27.40 15.81 -9.62
N PHE A 676 27.33 16.41 -8.43
CA PHE A 676 28.22 17.49 -8.01
C PHE A 676 28.88 17.15 -6.67
N ASP A 677 30.18 17.45 -6.56
CA ASP A 677 30.94 17.35 -5.31
C ASP A 677 30.70 18.55 -4.36
N ARG A 678 29.74 19.44 -4.70
CA ARG A 678 29.36 20.63 -3.93
C ARG A 678 27.88 21.00 -4.13
N VAL A 679 27.23 21.45 -3.06
CA VAL A 679 25.84 21.96 -3.09
C VAL A 679 25.71 23.28 -3.84
N GLU A 680 26.71 24.17 -3.78
CA GLU A 680 26.61 25.48 -4.45
C GLU A 680 26.69 25.36 -5.98
N ASP A 681 27.58 24.51 -6.50
CA ASP A 681 27.73 24.27 -7.94
C ASP A 681 26.43 23.76 -8.58
N ALA A 682 25.72 22.85 -7.90
CA ALA A 682 24.39 22.39 -8.32
C ALA A 682 23.35 23.52 -8.29
N SER A 683 23.38 24.35 -7.25
CA SER A 683 22.44 25.48 -7.05
C SER A 683 22.64 26.60 -8.07
N GLU A 684 23.88 26.87 -8.48
CA GLU A 684 24.20 27.76 -9.59
C GLU A 684 23.73 27.18 -10.92
N ALA A 685 24.00 25.89 -11.19
CA ALA A 685 23.58 25.23 -12.43
C ALA A 685 22.05 25.23 -12.62
N VAL A 686 21.28 25.05 -11.54
CA VAL A 686 19.81 25.23 -11.52
C VAL A 686 19.42 26.63 -12.00
N SER A 687 20.09 27.67 -11.50
CA SER A 687 19.82 29.06 -11.86
C SER A 687 20.16 29.34 -13.33
N ASP A 688 21.31 28.86 -13.80
CA ASP A 688 21.79 29.07 -15.18
C ASP A 688 20.97 28.27 -16.22
N ILE A 689 20.40 27.11 -15.87
CA ILE A 689 19.46 26.36 -16.75
C ILE A 689 18.23 27.23 -17.05
N ILE A 690 17.62 27.81 -16.00
CA ILE A 690 16.46 28.69 -16.15
C ILE A 690 16.85 30.01 -16.84
N ALA A 691 17.99 30.61 -16.50
CA ALA A 691 18.49 31.83 -17.13
C ALA A 691 18.83 31.65 -18.63
N ALA A 692 19.18 30.44 -19.06
CA ALA A 692 19.35 30.08 -20.47
C ALA A 692 18.01 29.99 -21.25
N GLY A 693 16.87 30.30 -20.62
CA GLY A 693 15.54 30.22 -21.25
C GLY A 693 15.09 28.79 -21.49
N ILE A 694 15.60 27.83 -20.72
CA ILE A 694 15.11 26.45 -20.68
C ILE A 694 14.13 26.37 -19.52
N LEU A 695 12.92 25.88 -19.79
CA LEU A 695 11.94 25.53 -18.75
C LEU A 695 11.79 24.00 -18.73
N PRO A 696 12.52 23.30 -17.84
CA PRO A 696 12.34 21.87 -17.63
C PRO A 696 10.90 21.53 -17.26
N ALA A 697 10.49 20.30 -17.56
CA ALA A 697 9.27 19.72 -17.03
C ALA A 697 9.38 19.61 -15.51
N ALA A 698 10.51 19.11 -15.02
CA ALA A 698 10.92 19.07 -13.62
C ALA A 698 12.43 19.35 -13.49
N LEU A 699 12.85 19.95 -12.38
CA LEU A 699 14.26 20.25 -12.07
C LEU A 699 14.45 20.08 -10.56
N GLU A 700 14.85 18.86 -10.21
CA GLU A 700 14.86 18.30 -8.86
C GLU A 700 16.27 18.24 -8.28
N MET A 701 16.39 18.41 -6.96
CA MET A 701 17.67 18.32 -6.26
C MET A 701 17.58 17.49 -4.97
N MET A 702 18.68 16.79 -4.65
CA MET A 702 18.88 16.07 -3.39
C MET A 702 20.31 16.31 -2.88
N ASP A 703 20.49 16.50 -1.58
CA ASP A 703 21.81 16.64 -0.95
C ASP A 703 22.42 15.30 -0.49
N ALA A 704 23.67 15.35 -0.01
CA ALA A 704 24.42 14.19 0.49
C ALA A 704 23.64 13.28 1.47
N LEU A 705 22.78 13.86 2.33
CA LEU A 705 22.06 13.12 3.35
C LEU A 705 20.75 12.52 2.79
N ALA A 706 20.10 13.22 1.86
CA ALA A 706 19.02 12.66 1.07
C ALA A 706 19.52 11.50 0.17
N ILE A 707 20.72 11.63 -0.40
CA ILE A 707 21.42 10.59 -1.17
C ILE A 707 21.73 9.37 -0.28
N GLU A 708 22.25 9.58 0.93
CA GLU A 708 22.47 8.51 1.92
C GLU A 708 21.17 7.72 2.22
N ALA A 709 20.03 8.41 2.28
CA ALA A 709 18.73 7.80 2.54
C ALA A 709 18.24 6.95 1.35
N VAL A 710 18.20 7.50 0.13
CA VAL A 710 17.65 6.80 -1.05
C VAL A 710 18.46 5.58 -1.47
N GLU A 711 19.79 5.59 -1.28
CA GLU A 711 20.65 4.44 -1.56
C GLU A 711 20.52 3.31 -0.54
N LYS A 712 20.03 3.61 0.67
CA LYS A 712 19.62 2.62 1.69
C LYS A 712 18.16 2.17 1.52
N GLY A 713 17.36 2.93 0.78
CA GLY A 713 15.95 2.65 0.52
C GLY A 713 15.73 1.55 -0.53
N THR A 714 14.46 1.35 -0.88
CA THR A 714 14.04 0.25 -1.78
C THR A 714 14.47 0.43 -3.26
N PHE A 715 14.94 1.62 -3.68
CA PHE A 715 15.23 1.94 -5.08
C PHE A 715 16.62 2.59 -5.29
N PRO A 716 17.73 1.92 -4.94
CA PRO A 716 19.07 2.48 -5.13
C PRO A 716 19.44 2.66 -6.61
N VAL A 717 20.22 3.71 -6.90
CA VAL A 717 20.72 4.06 -8.24
C VAL A 717 22.18 3.66 -8.44
N GLY A 718 22.97 3.61 -7.36
CA GLY A 718 24.42 3.40 -7.39
C GLY A 718 25.19 4.73 -7.46
N TYR A 719 24.86 5.70 -6.60
CA TYR A 719 25.56 6.99 -6.57
C TYR A 719 27.01 6.84 -6.06
N PRO A 720 28.02 7.47 -6.69
CA PRO A 720 29.41 7.44 -6.23
C PRO A 720 29.60 8.10 -4.86
N GLU A 721 30.55 7.57 -4.06
CA GLU A 721 30.94 8.19 -2.79
C GLU A 721 31.46 9.63 -2.98
N GLY A 722 31.13 10.51 -2.02
CA GLY A 722 31.56 11.90 -1.98
C GLY A 722 30.75 12.89 -2.84
N VAL A 723 29.68 12.45 -3.50
CA VAL A 723 28.73 13.37 -4.17
C VAL A 723 27.95 14.13 -3.10
N GLU A 724 28.05 15.47 -3.09
CA GLU A 724 27.31 16.32 -2.15
C GLU A 724 25.92 16.72 -2.67
N ALA A 725 25.71 16.71 -3.99
CA ALA A 725 24.43 17.04 -4.60
C ALA A 725 24.15 16.26 -5.90
N VAL A 726 22.89 15.88 -6.07
CA VAL A 726 22.33 15.30 -7.31
C VAL A 726 21.29 16.27 -7.86
N LEU A 727 21.37 16.56 -9.16
CA LEU A 727 20.26 17.12 -9.94
C LEU A 727 19.64 16.05 -10.84
N LEU A 728 18.31 16.05 -10.94
CA LEU A 728 17.53 15.27 -11.90
C LEU A 728 16.64 16.24 -12.71
N VAL A 729 16.82 16.26 -14.03
CA VAL A 729 16.20 17.27 -14.92
C VAL A 729 15.42 16.58 -16.03
N ASP A 730 14.10 16.71 -16.05
CA ASP A 730 13.25 16.21 -17.16
C ASP A 730 12.90 17.36 -18.11
N VAL A 731 12.96 17.09 -19.41
CA VAL A 731 12.40 17.93 -20.47
C VAL A 731 11.44 17.12 -21.32
N ASP A 732 10.29 17.69 -21.65
CA ASP A 732 9.25 17.04 -22.43
C ASP A 732 8.58 17.99 -23.45
N GLY A 733 7.92 17.43 -24.44
CA GLY A 733 7.22 18.19 -25.47
C GLY A 733 7.23 17.51 -26.83
N VAL A 734 7.54 18.29 -27.88
CA VAL A 734 7.69 17.81 -29.26
C VAL A 734 9.06 17.17 -29.42
N GLU A 735 9.11 15.94 -29.94
CA GLU A 735 10.32 15.09 -29.97
C GLU A 735 11.52 15.80 -30.65
N ALA A 736 11.26 16.52 -31.74
CA ALA A 736 12.27 17.24 -32.53
C ALA A 736 13.00 18.38 -31.80
N GLY A 737 12.58 18.76 -30.58
CA GLY A 737 13.24 19.78 -29.76
C GLY A 737 14.06 19.25 -28.58
N LEU A 738 13.90 17.98 -28.19
CA LEU A 738 14.37 17.49 -26.89
C LEU A 738 15.90 17.31 -26.84
N GLU A 739 16.52 16.81 -27.90
CA GLU A 739 17.97 16.57 -27.93
C GLU A 739 18.79 17.87 -27.75
N GLU A 740 18.32 18.98 -28.34
CA GLU A 740 18.96 20.29 -28.20
C GLU A 740 18.76 20.87 -26.79
N GLN A 741 17.61 20.67 -26.16
CA GLN A 741 17.39 21.05 -24.76
C GLN A 741 18.32 20.26 -23.83
N ILE A 742 18.43 18.94 -24.02
CA ILE A 742 19.36 18.07 -23.30
C ILE A 742 20.81 18.52 -23.49
N ARG A 743 21.24 18.79 -24.73
CA ARG A 743 22.60 19.29 -25.03
C ARG A 743 22.91 20.58 -24.27
N ARG A 744 21.98 21.53 -24.28
CA ARG A 744 22.14 22.82 -23.59
C ARG A 744 22.14 22.69 -22.07
N ILE A 745 21.34 21.79 -21.48
CA ILE A 745 21.40 21.47 -20.04
C ILE A 745 22.77 20.90 -19.67
N VAL A 746 23.26 19.90 -20.44
CA VAL A 746 24.59 19.30 -20.25
C VAL A 746 25.71 20.36 -20.36
N GLU A 747 25.59 21.31 -21.29
CA GLU A 747 26.53 22.43 -21.45
C GLU A 747 26.46 23.46 -20.32
N VAL A 748 25.33 23.63 -19.63
CA VAL A 748 25.23 24.44 -18.41
C VAL A 748 25.90 23.71 -17.25
N CYS A 749 25.53 22.46 -16.94
CA CYS A 749 26.11 21.71 -15.82
C CYS A 749 27.65 21.65 -15.91
N ARG A 750 28.20 21.51 -17.13
CA ARG A 750 29.66 21.51 -17.37
C ARG A 750 30.39 22.82 -17.06
N LYS A 751 29.68 23.95 -16.87
CA LYS A 751 30.28 25.20 -16.40
C LYS A 751 30.49 25.20 -14.88
N HIS A 752 29.55 24.63 -14.13
CA HIS A 752 29.57 24.59 -12.66
C HIS A 752 30.20 23.30 -12.14
N ARG A 753 31.43 22.99 -12.61
CA ARG A 753 32.31 21.94 -12.06
C ARG A 753 31.68 20.54 -11.86
N VAL A 754 30.64 20.18 -12.63
CA VAL A 754 29.93 18.90 -12.47
C VAL A 754 30.89 17.70 -12.58
N ARG A 755 30.77 16.75 -11.64
CA ARG A 755 31.60 15.53 -11.56
C ARG A 755 31.25 14.55 -12.67
N GLU A 756 29.95 14.34 -12.87
CA GLU A 756 29.37 13.48 -13.90
C GLU A 756 28.05 14.09 -14.37
N VAL A 757 27.81 14.13 -15.68
CA VAL A 757 26.50 14.50 -16.24
C VAL A 757 26.15 13.58 -17.39
N ARG A 758 25.01 12.89 -17.29
CA ARG A 758 24.56 11.91 -18.28
C ARG A 758 23.05 11.98 -18.53
N PRO A 759 22.61 12.00 -19.81
CA PRO A 759 21.23 11.67 -20.16
C PRO A 759 20.91 10.21 -19.82
N ALA A 760 19.64 9.90 -19.55
CA ALA A 760 19.18 8.51 -19.38
C ALA A 760 19.36 7.72 -20.68
N ALA A 761 19.90 6.50 -20.60
CA ALA A 761 20.09 5.64 -21.78
C ALA A 761 18.80 4.93 -22.24
N SER A 762 17.83 4.76 -21.34
CA SER A 762 16.52 4.15 -21.64
C SER A 762 15.44 4.61 -20.66
N GLU A 763 14.18 4.28 -20.94
CA GLU A 763 13.04 4.57 -20.07
C GLU A 763 13.13 3.81 -18.73
N GLU A 764 13.69 2.60 -18.70
CA GLU A 764 13.90 1.85 -17.46
C GLU A 764 14.95 2.52 -16.55
N GLU A 765 16.01 3.10 -17.12
CA GLU A 765 16.96 3.91 -16.35
C GLU A 765 16.31 5.19 -15.82
N ARG A 766 15.55 5.90 -16.67
CA ARG A 766 14.79 7.09 -16.28
C ARG A 766 13.82 6.79 -15.12
N ALA A 767 13.03 5.74 -15.26
CA ALA A 767 12.04 5.32 -14.26
C ALA A 767 12.70 4.93 -12.93
N ARG A 768 13.89 4.31 -12.96
CA ARG A 768 14.69 4.01 -11.76
C ARG A 768 15.15 5.28 -11.03
N TRP A 769 15.69 6.27 -11.75
CA TRP A 769 16.09 7.54 -11.15
C TRP A 769 14.88 8.30 -10.55
N TRP A 770 13.74 8.27 -11.24
CA TRP A 770 12.51 8.88 -10.73
C TRP A 770 11.91 8.14 -9.53
N ALA A 771 11.99 6.81 -9.47
CA ALA A 771 11.57 6.03 -8.31
C ALA A 771 12.41 6.38 -7.06
N ASN A 772 13.73 6.50 -7.23
CA ASN A 772 14.66 6.96 -6.21
C ASN A 772 14.29 8.37 -5.69
N ARG A 773 14.24 9.38 -6.57
CA ARG A 773 13.87 10.76 -6.19
C ARG A 773 12.48 10.88 -5.55
N LYS A 774 11.45 10.20 -6.08
CA LYS A 774 10.07 10.27 -5.53
C LYS A 774 9.90 9.49 -4.23
N THR A 775 10.80 8.57 -3.88
CA THR A 775 10.74 7.85 -2.61
C THR A 775 11.60 8.46 -1.49
N ALA A 776 12.35 9.53 -1.76
CA ALA A 776 13.30 10.16 -0.83
C ALA A 776 12.74 10.47 0.57
N PHE A 777 11.56 11.10 0.68
CA PHE A 777 10.88 11.34 1.96
C PHE A 777 10.68 10.02 2.74
N GLY A 778 10.29 8.96 2.03
CA GLY A 778 10.12 7.63 2.58
C GLY A 778 11.42 6.96 2.98
N ALA A 779 12.46 7.11 2.17
CA ALA A 779 13.76 6.49 2.39
C ALA A 779 14.49 7.06 3.62
N VAL A 780 14.18 8.29 4.05
CA VAL A 780 14.71 8.90 5.28
C VAL A 780 14.43 8.09 6.55
N GLY A 781 13.39 7.24 6.55
CA GLY A 781 13.16 6.26 7.62
C GLY A 781 14.32 5.28 7.85
N THR A 782 15.23 5.12 6.88
CA THR A 782 16.48 4.32 7.04
C THR A 782 17.58 5.06 7.82
N LEU A 783 17.42 6.37 8.07
CA LEU A 783 18.39 7.23 8.75
C LEU A 783 17.93 7.73 10.13
N SER A 784 16.61 7.82 10.35
CA SER A 784 16.02 8.39 11.56
C SER A 784 14.60 7.85 11.78
N PRO A 785 14.18 7.59 13.05
CA PRO A 785 12.87 7.02 13.33
C PRO A 785 11.71 8.02 13.16
N ASP A 786 11.99 9.32 13.35
CA ASP A 786 11.03 10.41 13.21
C ASP A 786 11.69 11.57 12.43
N TYR A 787 10.91 12.38 11.71
CA TYR A 787 11.41 13.62 11.10
C TYR A 787 10.32 14.69 11.05
N LEU A 788 10.74 15.96 11.00
CA LEU A 788 9.89 17.11 10.70
C LEU A 788 10.29 17.64 9.32
N VAL A 789 9.36 17.61 8.37
CA VAL A 789 9.55 18.27 7.07
C VAL A 789 9.19 19.74 7.20
N GLN A 790 10.03 20.60 6.64
CA GLN A 790 9.63 21.95 6.25
C GLN A 790 9.37 21.98 4.76
N ASP A 791 8.51 22.89 4.31
CA ASP A 791 8.19 23.15 2.90
C ASP A 791 8.17 24.67 2.77
N GLY A 792 9.14 25.24 2.06
CA GLY A 792 9.37 26.68 2.05
C GLY A 792 9.97 27.15 0.74
N VAL A 793 9.30 28.10 0.09
CA VAL A 793 9.68 28.61 -1.24
C VAL A 793 10.65 29.76 -1.09
N ILE A 794 11.65 29.84 -1.97
CA ILE A 794 12.58 30.98 -2.08
C ILE A 794 12.79 31.42 -3.53
N PRO A 795 13.23 32.66 -3.78
CA PRO A 795 13.76 33.04 -5.09
C PRO A 795 14.98 32.16 -5.43
N ARG A 796 14.99 31.49 -6.58
CA ARG A 796 16.09 30.57 -6.99
C ARG A 796 17.49 31.16 -6.89
N SER A 797 17.64 32.47 -7.15
CA SER A 797 18.90 33.21 -7.01
C SER A 797 19.45 33.27 -5.57
N ARG A 798 18.68 32.80 -4.57
CA ARG A 798 19.06 32.66 -3.16
C ARG A 798 19.37 31.22 -2.76
N LEU A 799 19.28 30.24 -3.66
CA LEU A 799 19.51 28.81 -3.36
C LEU A 799 20.82 28.54 -2.59
N PRO A 800 22.01 29.02 -3.02
CA PRO A 800 23.25 28.76 -2.29
C PRO A 800 23.26 29.37 -0.89
N GLU A 801 22.72 30.59 -0.74
CA GLU A 801 22.66 31.36 0.51
C GLU A 801 21.77 30.68 1.56
N VAL A 802 20.57 30.27 1.13
CA VAL A 802 19.58 29.63 2.02
C VAL A 802 20.00 28.21 2.40
N LEU A 803 20.53 27.41 1.47
CA LEU A 803 21.01 26.06 1.77
C LEU A 803 22.20 26.06 2.74
N ALA A 804 23.15 27.00 2.57
CA ALA A 804 24.22 27.20 3.54
C ALA A 804 23.68 27.55 4.94
N ARG A 805 22.69 28.44 5.01
CA ARG A 805 22.07 28.86 6.28
C ARG A 805 21.19 27.76 6.91
N ILE A 806 20.57 26.87 6.13
CA ILE A 806 19.91 25.65 6.64
C ILE A 806 20.96 24.71 7.28
N ALA A 807 22.10 24.49 6.62
CA ALA A 807 23.18 23.66 7.15
C ALA A 807 23.81 24.26 8.43
N GLU A 808 23.80 25.59 8.59
CA GLU A 808 24.17 26.25 9.85
C GLU A 808 23.10 26.10 10.94
N ILE A 809 21.79 26.18 10.63
CA ILE A 809 20.71 25.92 11.59
C ILE A 809 20.83 24.49 12.15
N GLY A 810 21.11 23.50 11.31
CA GLY A 810 21.33 22.11 11.75
C GLY A 810 22.48 22.00 12.77
N LYS A 811 23.60 22.68 12.51
CA LYS A 811 24.77 22.72 13.43
C LYS A 811 24.44 23.43 14.75
N GLU A 812 23.77 24.58 14.70
CA GLU A 812 23.41 25.38 15.88
C GLU A 812 22.35 24.70 16.76
N LYS A 813 21.39 24.01 16.15
CA LYS A 813 20.32 23.28 16.87
C LYS A 813 20.70 21.83 17.22
N GLY A 814 21.79 21.31 16.68
CA GLY A 814 22.26 19.95 16.93
C GLY A 814 21.37 18.87 16.29
N VAL A 815 20.86 19.12 15.09
CA VAL A 815 19.98 18.22 14.32
C VAL A 815 20.55 17.96 12.93
N ARG A 816 20.33 16.75 12.38
CA ARG A 816 20.65 16.44 10.97
C ARG A 816 19.50 16.92 10.10
N ILE A 817 19.79 17.41 8.90
CA ILE A 817 18.79 17.92 7.94
C ILE A 817 19.14 17.37 6.56
N ALA A 818 18.20 16.68 5.91
CA ALA A 818 18.34 16.20 4.54
C ALA A 818 17.47 17.03 3.59
N ASN A 819 18.05 17.63 2.56
CA ASN A 819 17.34 18.51 1.66
C ASN A 819 16.95 17.78 0.37
N VAL A 820 15.65 17.78 0.08
CA VAL A 820 15.02 17.15 -1.10
C VAL A 820 14.08 18.19 -1.70
N PHE A 821 14.29 18.69 -2.92
CA PHE A 821 13.56 19.90 -3.33
C PHE A 821 13.36 20.13 -4.83
N HIS A 822 12.35 20.96 -5.13
CA HIS A 822 11.97 21.42 -6.45
C HIS A 822 12.81 22.64 -6.82
N ALA A 823 14.08 22.41 -7.12
CA ALA A 823 15.06 23.48 -7.34
C ALA A 823 14.66 24.44 -8.49
N GLY A 824 13.92 23.94 -9.49
CA GLY A 824 13.46 24.73 -10.63
C GLY A 824 12.35 25.75 -10.36
N ASP A 825 11.55 25.62 -9.30
CA ASP A 825 10.65 26.68 -8.83
C ASP A 825 11.15 27.39 -7.56
N GLY A 826 11.95 26.67 -6.75
CA GLY A 826 12.54 27.17 -5.51
C GLY A 826 11.86 26.67 -4.25
N ASN A 827 10.94 25.69 -4.34
CA ASN A 827 10.32 25.09 -3.16
C ASN A 827 11.23 24.05 -2.48
N LEU A 828 11.72 24.38 -1.29
CA LEU A 828 12.63 23.56 -0.49
C LEU A 828 11.87 22.61 0.43
N HIS A 829 12.26 21.33 0.48
CA HIS A 829 11.87 20.42 1.57
C HIS A 829 13.05 19.96 2.45
N PRO A 830 13.40 20.72 3.50
CA PRO A 830 14.35 20.29 4.54
C PRO A 830 13.70 19.27 5.49
N LEU A 831 14.22 18.05 5.50
CA LEU A 831 13.79 16.93 6.34
C LEU A 831 14.67 16.89 7.60
N ILE A 832 14.14 17.43 8.71
CA ILE A 832 14.84 17.60 9.98
C ILE A 832 14.70 16.31 10.80
N LEU A 833 15.82 15.63 11.04
CA LEU A 833 15.87 14.29 11.65
C LEU A 833 15.99 14.37 13.17
N PHE A 834 15.20 13.59 13.90
CA PHE A 834 15.22 13.52 15.36
C PHE A 834 14.72 12.17 15.91
N ASP A 835 14.94 11.89 17.18
CA ASP A 835 14.34 10.74 17.88
C ASP A 835 13.36 11.21 18.96
N SER A 836 12.06 10.98 18.78
CA SER A 836 11.03 11.36 19.75
C SER A 836 11.17 10.65 21.11
N ARG A 837 11.95 9.57 21.19
CA ARG A 837 12.27 8.84 22.43
C ARG A 837 13.36 9.54 23.26
N VAL A 838 14.10 10.49 22.68
CA VAL A 838 15.21 11.21 23.33
C VAL A 838 14.74 12.60 23.77
N PRO A 839 14.68 12.89 25.10
CA PRO A 839 14.13 14.14 25.61
C PRO A 839 14.85 15.38 25.08
N GLY A 840 14.08 16.34 24.53
CA GLY A 840 14.59 17.59 24.00
C GLY A 840 14.92 17.59 22.50
N GLU A 841 14.87 16.46 21.80
CA GLU A 841 15.16 16.45 20.35
C GLU A 841 14.01 17.03 19.52
N THR A 842 12.78 16.64 19.84
CA THR A 842 11.54 17.15 19.22
C THR A 842 11.48 18.68 19.27
N GLU A 843 11.79 19.27 20.42
CA GLU A 843 11.79 20.72 20.62
C GLU A 843 12.89 21.42 19.83
N ARG A 844 14.06 20.80 19.65
CA ARG A 844 15.13 21.33 18.78
C ARG A 844 14.75 21.21 17.30
N ALA A 845 14.06 20.14 16.89
CA ALA A 845 13.59 19.97 15.52
C ALA A 845 12.53 21.02 15.15
N VAL A 846 11.53 21.25 16.00
CA VAL A 846 10.52 22.32 15.80
C VAL A 846 11.17 23.70 15.77
N GLN A 847 12.11 23.98 16.67
CA GLN A 847 12.87 25.24 16.65
C GLN A 847 13.77 25.41 15.42
N ALA A 848 14.28 24.32 14.84
CA ALA A 848 15.00 24.36 13.58
C ALA A 848 14.03 24.66 12.42
N GLY A 849 12.86 24.03 12.41
CA GLY A 849 11.84 24.21 11.36
C GLY A 849 11.34 25.64 11.26
N SER A 850 10.86 26.21 12.37
CA SER A 850 10.41 27.60 12.45
C SER A 850 11.51 28.61 12.05
N ALA A 851 12.78 28.33 12.43
CA ALA A 851 13.92 29.15 12.02
C ALA A 851 14.23 29.04 10.51
N ILE A 852 14.04 27.88 9.91
CA ILE A 852 14.20 27.66 8.46
C ILE A 852 13.12 28.41 7.67
N LEU A 853 11.86 28.30 8.08
CA LEU A 853 10.76 29.05 7.48
C LEU A 853 11.01 30.56 7.54
N LYS A 854 11.53 31.07 8.67
CA LYS A 854 11.94 32.47 8.77
C LYS A 854 13.02 32.85 7.76
N VAL A 855 14.05 32.01 7.57
CA VAL A 855 15.10 32.27 6.56
C VAL A 855 14.53 32.29 5.14
N CYS A 856 13.58 31.41 4.81
CA CYS A 856 12.89 31.44 3.51
C CYS A 856 12.14 32.75 3.29
N VAL A 857 11.40 33.23 4.30
CA VAL A 857 10.69 34.52 4.23
C VAL A 857 11.66 35.72 4.16
N ASP A 858 12.70 35.75 4.99
CA ASP A 858 13.71 36.82 4.99
C ASP A 858 14.48 36.89 3.65
N ALA A 859 14.59 35.79 2.91
CA ALA A 859 15.15 35.73 1.55
C ALA A 859 14.21 36.27 0.45
N GLY A 860 12.97 36.67 0.80
CA GLY A 860 11.92 37.09 -0.13
C GLY A 860 11.02 35.94 -0.61
N GLY A 861 10.83 34.93 0.22
CA GLY A 861 10.12 33.69 -0.08
C GLY A 861 8.79 33.50 0.69
N SER A 862 8.39 32.23 0.89
CA SER A 862 7.13 31.81 1.53
C SER A 862 7.36 30.71 2.57
N ILE A 863 6.50 30.65 3.58
CA ILE A 863 6.47 29.56 4.57
C ILE A 863 5.85 28.26 4.03
N THR A 864 5.26 28.26 2.83
CA THR A 864 4.67 27.08 2.22
C THR A 864 4.70 27.19 0.69
N GLY A 865 4.90 26.04 0.03
CA GLY A 865 4.83 25.90 -1.42
C GLY A 865 3.76 24.90 -1.84
N GLU A 866 3.69 23.73 -1.20
CA GLU A 866 2.72 22.69 -1.54
C GLU A 866 2.13 21.88 -0.37
N HIS A 867 2.60 22.06 0.88
CA HIS A 867 2.11 21.28 2.03
C HIS A 867 1.04 21.99 2.87
N GLY A 868 0.71 23.25 2.56
CA GLY A 868 -0.21 24.07 3.35
C GLY A 868 0.43 24.67 4.61
N VAL A 869 -0.41 25.15 5.53
CA VAL A 869 -0.08 25.83 6.79
C VAL A 869 -0.61 25.04 8.00
N GLY A 870 -1.82 24.49 7.91
CA GLY A 870 -2.38 23.53 8.86
C GLY A 870 -2.40 23.99 10.31
N LEU A 871 -1.90 23.10 11.18
CA LEU A 871 -1.54 23.42 12.55
C LEU A 871 -0.06 23.83 12.66
N GLU A 872 0.80 23.23 11.82
CA GLU A 872 2.26 23.25 11.89
C GLU A 872 2.87 24.66 11.74
N LYS A 873 2.43 25.43 10.74
CA LYS A 873 3.00 26.75 10.39
C LYS A 873 2.10 27.93 10.76
N ARG A 874 1.09 27.68 11.59
CA ARG A 874 -0.03 28.62 11.83
C ARG A 874 0.43 29.94 12.47
N GLU A 875 1.48 29.92 13.30
CA GLU A 875 2.01 31.14 13.92
C GLU A 875 3.06 31.83 13.03
N GLU A 876 3.79 31.06 12.22
CA GLU A 876 4.76 31.49 11.21
C GLU A 876 4.12 32.31 10.07
N MET A 877 2.79 32.25 9.90
CA MET A 877 2.02 33.22 9.08
C MET A 877 2.33 34.68 9.43
N LYS A 878 2.69 34.97 10.69
CA LYS A 878 3.11 36.30 11.18
C LYS A 878 4.51 36.73 10.69
N TYR A 879 5.22 35.88 9.95
CA TYR A 879 6.46 36.26 9.26
C TYR A 879 6.16 36.89 7.88
N LEU A 880 5.09 36.44 7.22
CA LEU A 880 4.65 36.94 5.92
C LEU A 880 3.70 38.13 6.02
N TRP A 881 2.75 38.07 6.96
CA TRP A 881 1.61 38.97 7.01
C TRP A 881 1.58 39.81 8.28
N THR A 882 1.18 41.07 8.15
CA THR A 882 0.83 41.92 9.29
C THR A 882 -0.47 41.45 9.95
N GLU A 883 -0.70 41.82 11.22
CA GLU A 883 -1.96 41.50 11.91
C GLU A 883 -3.19 42.12 11.16
N GLU A 884 -3.03 43.26 10.48
CA GLU A 884 -4.11 43.87 9.67
C GLU A 884 -4.45 43.04 8.42
N GLU A 885 -3.46 42.46 7.75
CA GLU A 885 -3.66 41.55 6.61
C GLU A 885 -4.23 40.20 7.05
N LEU A 886 -3.84 39.72 8.24
CA LEU A 886 -4.42 38.52 8.86
C LEU A 886 -5.88 38.75 9.27
N GLU A 887 -6.24 39.93 9.79
CA GLU A 887 -7.64 40.29 10.07
C GLU A 887 -8.51 40.26 8.80
N VAL A 888 -7.98 40.67 7.64
CA VAL A 888 -8.68 40.54 6.34
C VAL A 888 -8.84 39.08 5.94
N GLN A 889 -7.81 38.23 6.08
CA GLN A 889 -7.91 36.79 5.82
C GLN A 889 -8.93 36.10 6.73
N HIS A 890 -8.99 36.50 8.02
CA HIS A 890 -10.03 36.04 8.94
C HIS A 890 -11.43 36.44 8.48
N ALA A 891 -11.63 37.70 8.08
CA ALA A 891 -12.93 38.18 7.62
C ALA A 891 -13.44 37.42 6.39
N VAL A 892 -12.56 37.07 5.44
CA VAL A 892 -12.92 36.23 4.29
C VAL A 892 -13.32 34.81 4.72
N ARG A 893 -12.59 34.19 5.65
CA ARG A 893 -12.95 32.87 6.20
C ARG A 893 -14.29 32.91 6.95
N GLU A 894 -14.57 33.97 7.71
CA GLU A 894 -15.80 34.15 8.48
C GLU A 894 -17.06 34.30 7.60
N VAL A 895 -16.95 34.74 6.33
CA VAL A 895 -18.08 34.74 5.38
C VAL A 895 -18.60 33.32 5.14
N PHE A 896 -17.69 32.34 5.01
CA PHE A 896 -18.07 30.95 4.76
C PHE A 896 -18.29 30.15 6.06
N ASN A 897 -17.49 30.42 7.09
CA ASN A 897 -17.45 29.65 8.34
C ASN A 897 -17.65 30.53 9.59
N PRO A 898 -18.79 31.24 9.73
CA PRO A 898 -19.02 32.25 10.78
C PRO A 898 -19.10 31.67 12.20
N GLU A 899 -19.31 30.37 12.33
CA GLU A 899 -19.46 29.65 13.61
C GLU A 899 -18.17 28.89 14.01
N ASP A 900 -17.09 28.98 13.23
CA ASP A 900 -15.83 28.21 13.38
C ASP A 900 -16.09 26.70 13.63
N LEU A 901 -16.91 26.09 12.78
CA LEU A 901 -17.24 24.66 12.83
C LEU A 901 -16.52 23.85 11.74
N CYS A 902 -16.20 24.47 10.61
CA CYS A 902 -15.48 23.81 9.51
C CYS A 902 -13.96 23.89 9.73
N ASN A 903 -13.33 22.75 10.00
CA ASN A 903 -11.91 22.60 10.30
C ASN A 903 -11.28 23.68 11.23
N PRO A 904 -11.79 23.87 12.46
CA PRO A 904 -11.43 25.02 13.29
C PRO A 904 -9.98 25.06 13.75
N GLY A 905 -9.45 26.28 13.79
CA GLY A 905 -8.13 26.60 14.36
C GLY A 905 -6.91 26.14 13.54
N LYS A 906 -7.08 25.88 12.24
CA LYS A 906 -6.02 25.69 11.23
C LYS A 906 -5.83 26.98 10.40
N MET A 907 -4.78 27.01 9.56
CA MET A 907 -4.39 28.11 8.66
C MET A 907 -4.03 29.42 9.36
N LEU A 908 -5.01 30.10 9.96
CA LEU A 908 -4.84 31.45 10.50
C LEU A 908 -4.57 31.41 12.01
N PRO A 909 -3.60 32.18 12.53
CA PRO A 909 -3.31 32.27 13.96
C PRO A 909 -4.49 32.86 14.74
N ARG A 910 -4.43 32.87 16.07
CA ARG A 910 -5.45 33.57 16.88
C ARG A 910 -5.08 35.06 17.05
N PRO A 911 -5.99 36.01 16.76
CA PRO A 911 -5.73 37.45 16.96
C PRO A 911 -5.40 37.79 18.41
N ALA A 912 -4.38 38.62 18.63
CA ALA A 912 -3.80 38.85 19.96
C ALA A 912 -4.57 39.83 20.87
N ARG A 913 -5.81 40.22 20.56
CA ARG A 913 -6.50 41.37 21.21
C ARG A 913 -7.95 41.14 21.64
N CYS A 914 -8.13 41.05 22.97
CA CYS A 914 -9.25 41.55 23.80
C CYS A 914 -10.73 41.22 23.48
N ALA A 915 -11.09 40.66 22.33
CA ALA A 915 -12.49 40.39 21.96
C ALA A 915 -13.16 39.32 22.87
N GLU A 916 -12.38 38.39 23.42
CA GLU A 916 -12.83 37.26 24.24
C GLU A 916 -13.69 37.68 25.45
N VAL A 917 -13.40 38.86 26.03
CA VAL A 917 -14.16 39.40 27.18
C VAL A 917 -15.65 39.63 26.83
N LYS A 918 -15.97 40.00 25.58
CA LYS A 918 -17.35 40.31 25.16
C LYS A 918 -18.23 39.09 24.85
N ARG A 919 -17.65 37.91 24.57
CA ARG A 919 -18.42 36.65 24.47
C ARG A 919 -18.64 36.08 25.89
N HIS A 920 -17.59 35.91 26.69
CA HIS A 920 -17.73 35.33 28.03
C HIS A 920 -18.55 36.18 29.03
N SER A 921 -18.61 37.52 28.91
CA SER A 921 -19.44 38.34 29.81
C SER A 921 -20.96 38.14 29.63
N LYS A 922 -21.40 37.39 28.62
CA LYS A 922 -22.82 36.98 28.48
C LYS A 922 -23.11 35.66 29.19
N ASP A 923 -22.19 34.69 29.11
CA ASP A 923 -22.36 33.37 29.72
C ASP A 923 -22.31 33.43 31.25
N SER A 924 -21.54 34.37 31.81
CA SER A 924 -21.52 34.64 33.25
C SER A 924 -22.78 35.34 33.79
N ALA A 925 -23.69 35.81 32.93
CA ALA A 925 -24.89 36.55 33.32
C ALA A 925 -26.18 35.71 33.31
N SER A 926 -26.13 34.47 32.80
CA SER A 926 -27.29 33.58 32.66
C SER A 926 -27.40 32.49 33.75
N GLN A 927 -26.45 32.41 34.67
CA GLN A 927 -26.43 31.43 35.78
C GLN A 927 -26.78 32.01 37.16
N GLN A 928 -27.36 33.22 37.22
CA GLN A 928 -27.94 33.78 38.45
C GLN A 928 -29.33 34.41 38.21
N LYS A 929 -30.31 33.58 37.86
CA LYS A 929 -31.73 33.81 38.15
C LYS A 929 -32.56 32.53 38.04
#